data_AF-A0A7V6Y6I7-F1
#
_entry.id   AF-A0A7V6Y6I7-F1
#
_cell.length_a   1.000
_cell.length_b   1.000
_cell.length_c   1.000
_cell.angle_alpha   90.00
_cell.angle_beta   90.00
_cell.angle_gamma   90.00
#
_symmetry.space_group_name_H-M   'P 1'
#
loop_
_entity.id
_entity.type
_entity.pdbx_description
1 polymer ?
#
loop_
_entity_poly.entity_id
_entity_poly.type
_entity_poly.pdbx_seq_one_letter_code
_entity_poly.pdbx_strand_id
1 'polypeptide(L)'
;MRKKLSVLLLFIFFTINITSCYSNNNTWVKNTIQKIYASQNNDGGYKESFFVQNRELSSTYYFLEICSLMDFPLDNDFKEKTQNWILSTQNEDGYFGDEQQYGRQIQNTYFAVLSLKKIGYKFDEKQIQEITSHFEQLKKTNKLYYELSPEKEPFLNYFVLESAKALKSEEKFKDVNTAFKNMCTQSTSIDPLTKLFFLNYFKESIEIDEELHQQIINEMKQNKYSFIQELWFLSFLEDDNLNKNIKSTLLKYFNLDGGFSAMIENSSSDRETFYALQTLKRLNYKMPVLRKNMIKNFVFAHMNAQGGFNKPFTSPSTPQATYKSLNILTKLGYEVNNRDNVETYLKRNLQALMQSSDYHPLVMLNTLKALQLLNKDENLISTVKELDQKLYKEFINNTYQNLEEKLSHSFELVLYDISYYVDILLMLGENIPDNLKQKLYNNCEEIIEKYMKSNTIASIVYIYYSVRLLDNINVISRYNTQIDSLAKKILNQELNREDKGDLLICYYAMMIQRYNHVLDEPILCSNEYLNQFKSDLGGIIQNIDNPPSLSMTEKYIQMTSFIDNYRMKSSTSSIEGYGDNTMNVSISDYKLRYFDDYNIILLKLYNAEHSKWNKYYITDRKTNIPGKIKISNEEIYDDIVVFQIPKGLEKSRLFFYFSENGYTEVPF
;
A
#
# COMPACT_ATOMS: atom_id res chain seq x y z
N MET A 1 -7.62 23.94 -3.24
CA MET A 1 -8.48 22.96 -2.53
C MET A 1 -8.65 21.61 -3.23
N ARG A 2 -8.31 21.43 -4.53
CA ARG A 2 -8.41 20.13 -5.24
C ARG A 2 -7.14 19.25 -5.28
N LYS A 3 -6.00 19.73 -4.75
CA LYS A 3 -4.68 19.08 -4.84
C LYS A 3 -4.44 17.90 -3.86
N LYS A 4 -5.34 17.61 -2.91
CA LYS A 4 -5.02 16.76 -1.74
C LYS A 4 -5.34 15.27 -1.90
N LEU A 5 -6.12 14.89 -2.92
CA LEU A 5 -6.53 13.51 -3.17
C LEU A 5 -5.55 12.77 -4.09
N SER A 6 -4.93 13.49 -5.03
CA SER A 6 -3.92 12.96 -5.96
C SER A 6 -2.64 12.49 -5.27
N VAL A 7 -2.34 13.00 -4.07
CA VAL A 7 -1.14 12.69 -3.28
C VAL A 7 -1.14 11.25 -2.75
N LEU A 8 -2.32 10.70 -2.40
CA LEU A 8 -2.43 9.38 -1.78
C LEU A 8 -2.25 8.23 -2.79
N LEU A 9 -2.83 8.38 -3.99
CA LEU A 9 -2.65 7.47 -5.13
C LEU A 9 -1.19 7.40 -5.60
N LEU A 10 -0.47 8.51 -5.48
CA LEU A 10 0.93 8.66 -5.85
C LEU A 10 1.91 7.93 -4.91
N PHE A 11 1.59 7.81 -3.62
CA PHE A 11 2.44 7.09 -2.65
C PHE A 11 2.44 5.57 -2.86
N ILE A 12 1.33 5.01 -3.35
CA ILE A 12 1.21 3.57 -3.67
C ILE A 12 2.06 3.23 -4.90
N PHE A 13 2.10 4.10 -5.90
CA PHE A 13 2.84 3.89 -7.15
C PHE A 13 4.37 3.85 -6.96
N PHE A 14 4.92 4.60 -5.99
CA PHE A 14 6.38 4.67 -5.78
C PHE A 14 6.94 3.80 -4.65
N THR A 15 6.09 3.21 -3.80
CA THR A 15 6.57 2.37 -2.68
C THR A 15 7.07 0.98 -3.10
N ILE A 16 6.81 0.54 -4.34
CA ILE A 16 7.23 -0.79 -4.84
C ILE A 16 8.70 -0.83 -5.32
N ASN A 17 9.38 0.31 -5.54
CA ASN A 17 10.72 0.33 -6.16
C ASN A 17 11.86 0.93 -5.31
N ILE A 18 11.70 1.06 -3.98
CA ILE A 18 12.73 1.70 -3.14
C ILE A 18 13.32 0.72 -2.12
N THR A 19 14.06 -0.29 -2.61
CA THR A 19 14.92 -1.14 -1.78
C THR A 19 16.37 -0.65 -1.69
N SER A 20 16.74 0.50 -2.27
CA SER A 20 18.16 0.94 -2.30
C SER A 20 18.48 2.38 -1.93
N CYS A 21 17.52 3.23 -1.55
CA CYS A 21 17.77 4.68 -1.59
C CYS A 21 17.19 5.48 -0.42
N TYR A 22 17.84 5.53 0.76
CA TYR A 22 17.45 6.49 1.81
C TYR A 22 18.62 6.87 2.74
N SER A 23 19.26 8.02 2.52
CA SER A 23 20.22 8.60 3.49
C SER A 23 20.15 10.11 3.69
N ASN A 24 19.19 10.83 3.09
CA ASN A 24 18.99 12.30 3.13
C ASN A 24 17.57 12.69 2.62
N ASN A 25 16.84 13.66 3.20
CA ASN A 25 15.63 14.27 2.62
C ASN A 25 15.95 15.05 1.33
N ASN A 26 17.18 15.59 1.26
CA ASN A 26 17.80 16.01 0.00
C ASN A 26 17.97 14.81 -0.93
N THR A 27 18.26 13.59 -0.45
CA THR A 27 18.16 12.39 -1.31
C THR A 27 16.73 11.96 -1.60
N TRP A 28 15.70 12.08 -0.76
CA TRP A 28 14.35 11.70 -1.25
C TRP A 28 13.88 12.65 -2.33
N VAL A 29 14.01 13.97 -2.12
CA VAL A 29 13.72 14.97 -3.16
C VAL A 29 14.63 14.76 -4.35
N LYS A 30 15.95 14.62 -4.19
CA LYS A 30 16.90 14.36 -5.29
C LYS A 30 16.69 13.02 -5.96
N ASN A 31 16.27 11.96 -5.27
CA ASN A 31 16.02 10.63 -5.83
C ASN A 31 14.68 10.64 -6.55
N THR A 32 13.69 11.34 -6.01
CA THR A 32 12.40 11.59 -6.69
C THR A 32 12.64 12.44 -7.92
N ILE A 33 13.45 13.50 -7.84
CA ILE A 33 13.89 14.32 -8.97
C ILE A 33 14.71 13.49 -9.97
N GLN A 34 15.65 12.68 -9.52
CA GLN A 34 16.43 11.78 -10.37
C GLN A 34 15.52 10.76 -11.03
N LYS A 35 14.52 10.24 -10.33
CA LYS A 35 13.52 9.33 -10.88
C LYS A 35 12.59 10.04 -11.85
N ILE A 36 12.18 11.27 -11.58
CA ILE A 36 11.45 12.15 -12.50
C ILE A 36 12.28 12.27 -13.77
N TYR A 37 13.52 12.76 -13.70
CA TYR A 37 14.41 12.90 -14.85
C TYR A 37 14.65 11.59 -15.58
N ALA A 38 14.95 10.51 -14.87
CA ALA A 38 15.24 9.22 -15.47
C ALA A 38 13.97 8.53 -16.05
N SER A 39 12.79 9.02 -15.69
CA SER A 39 11.51 8.59 -16.25
C SER A 39 11.03 9.49 -17.38
N GLN A 40 11.69 10.61 -17.66
CA GLN A 40 11.39 11.45 -18.83
C GLN A 40 11.78 10.72 -20.12
N ASN A 41 10.93 10.83 -21.14
CA ASN A 41 11.29 10.39 -22.49
C ASN A 41 11.79 11.58 -23.33
N ASN A 42 12.70 11.29 -24.27
CA ASN A 42 13.38 12.33 -25.07
C ASN A 42 12.44 13.18 -25.92
N ASP A 43 11.28 12.63 -26.26
CA ASP A 43 10.20 13.24 -27.04
C ASP A 43 8.97 13.61 -26.19
N GLY A 44 9.12 13.65 -24.86
CA GLY A 44 8.10 14.11 -23.91
C GLY A 44 7.38 12.99 -23.16
N GLY A 45 6.71 13.34 -22.05
CA GLY A 45 5.99 12.39 -21.20
C GLY A 45 6.89 11.53 -20.31
N TYR A 46 6.27 10.65 -19.52
CA TYR A 46 6.95 9.82 -18.52
C TYR A 46 6.64 8.32 -18.66
N LYS A 47 7.63 7.49 -18.33
CA LYS A 47 7.49 6.02 -18.20
C LYS A 47 7.39 5.57 -16.74
N GLU A 48 6.58 4.55 -16.47
CA GLU A 48 6.42 3.97 -15.13
C GLU A 48 7.69 3.25 -14.65
N SER A 49 8.23 2.38 -15.51
CA SER A 49 9.37 1.52 -15.22
C SER A 49 10.56 1.84 -16.12
N PHE A 50 11.77 1.57 -15.63
CA PHE A 50 12.99 1.68 -16.44
C PHE A 50 13.04 0.65 -17.57
N PHE A 51 12.32 -0.46 -17.42
CA PHE A 51 12.29 -1.57 -18.38
C PHE A 51 11.22 -1.41 -19.45
N VAL A 52 10.23 -0.53 -19.23
CA VAL A 52 9.17 -0.24 -20.20
C VAL A 52 9.53 1.07 -20.89
N GLN A 53 9.81 1.01 -22.19
CA GLN A 53 10.16 2.22 -22.96
C GLN A 53 8.94 3.07 -23.33
N ASN A 54 7.73 2.51 -23.20
CA ASN A 54 6.50 3.21 -23.56
C ASN A 54 6.15 4.23 -22.47
N ARG A 55 5.89 5.46 -22.92
CA ARG A 55 5.25 6.50 -22.11
C ARG A 55 3.75 6.29 -22.08
N GLU A 56 3.15 6.56 -20.93
CA GLU A 56 1.71 6.46 -20.73
C GLU A 56 1.14 7.79 -20.22
N LEU A 57 -0.11 8.09 -20.58
CA LEU A 57 -0.81 9.30 -20.13
C LEU A 57 -1.00 9.29 -18.60
N SER A 58 -1.31 8.12 -18.03
CA SER A 58 -1.42 7.87 -16.58
C SER A 58 -0.13 8.22 -15.84
N SER A 59 0.99 7.61 -16.25
CA SER A 59 2.32 7.87 -15.71
C SER A 59 2.69 9.34 -15.83
N THR A 60 2.47 9.93 -17.01
CA THR A 60 2.74 11.34 -17.26
C THR A 60 1.96 12.25 -16.32
N TYR A 61 0.66 12.01 -16.16
CA TYR A 61 -0.17 12.74 -15.22
C TYR A 61 0.36 12.66 -13.79
N TYR A 62 0.68 11.45 -13.31
CA TYR A 62 1.19 11.26 -11.95
C TYR A 62 2.54 11.96 -11.74
N PHE A 63 3.49 11.83 -12.66
CA PHE A 63 4.77 12.54 -12.56
C PHE A 63 4.60 14.06 -12.61
N LEU A 64 3.72 14.59 -13.46
CA LEU A 64 3.43 16.04 -13.50
C LEU A 64 2.72 16.52 -12.22
N GLU A 65 1.86 15.68 -11.62
CA GLU A 65 1.26 15.96 -10.32
C GLU A 65 2.33 15.99 -9.23
N ILE A 66 3.27 15.05 -9.19
CA ILE A 66 4.43 15.09 -8.28
C ILE A 66 5.21 16.39 -8.47
N CYS A 67 5.57 16.71 -9.72
CA CYS A 67 6.30 17.93 -10.02
C CYS A 67 5.55 19.16 -9.51
N SER A 68 4.22 19.22 -9.69
CA SER A 68 3.39 20.32 -9.17
C SER A 68 3.25 20.33 -7.65
N LEU A 69 3.35 19.19 -6.97
CA LEU A 69 3.28 19.09 -5.51
C LEU A 69 4.62 19.47 -4.85
N MET A 70 5.72 19.20 -5.55
CA MET A 70 7.09 19.50 -5.11
C MET A 70 7.59 20.88 -5.58
N ASP A 71 6.74 21.65 -6.25
CA ASP A 71 7.12 22.89 -6.95
C ASP A 71 8.37 22.72 -7.84
N PHE A 72 8.50 21.53 -8.45
CA PHE A 72 9.62 21.15 -9.29
C PHE A 72 9.55 21.89 -10.64
N PRO A 73 10.59 22.66 -11.01
CA PRO A 73 10.62 23.39 -12.26
C PRO A 73 10.86 22.42 -13.42
N LEU A 74 9.81 22.12 -14.17
CA LEU A 74 9.96 21.42 -15.45
C LEU A 74 10.63 22.34 -16.47
N ASP A 75 11.65 21.80 -17.14
CA ASP A 75 12.33 22.45 -18.26
C ASP A 75 11.31 22.79 -19.37
N ASN A 76 11.46 23.95 -20.00
CA ASN A 76 10.48 24.43 -20.98
C ASN A 76 10.49 23.62 -22.28
N ASP A 77 11.65 23.15 -22.73
CA ASP A 77 11.75 22.25 -23.89
C ASP A 77 11.09 20.90 -23.56
N PHE A 78 11.32 20.35 -22.37
CA PHE A 78 10.64 19.13 -21.94
C PHE A 78 9.11 19.32 -21.79
N LYS A 79 8.64 20.46 -21.29
CA LYS A 79 7.20 20.80 -21.25
C LYS A 79 6.61 20.84 -22.64
N GLU A 80 7.26 21.51 -23.59
CA GLU A 80 6.79 21.63 -24.97
C GLU A 80 6.73 20.26 -25.65
N LYS A 81 7.77 19.43 -25.49
CA LYS A 81 7.77 18.04 -25.97
C LYS A 81 6.65 17.22 -25.37
N THR A 82 6.46 17.31 -24.05
CA THR A 82 5.37 16.61 -23.35
C THR A 82 4.00 17.08 -23.84
N GLN A 83 3.82 18.40 -24.06
CA GLN A 83 2.60 18.96 -24.64
C GLN A 83 2.36 18.41 -26.05
N ASN A 84 3.36 18.49 -26.94
CA ASN A 84 3.25 18.05 -28.32
C ASN A 84 2.97 16.55 -28.40
N TRP A 85 3.61 15.75 -27.55
CA TRP A 85 3.29 14.34 -27.45
C TRP A 85 1.85 14.10 -26.99
N ILE A 86 1.40 14.70 -25.88
CA ILE A 86 0.01 14.50 -25.42
C ILE A 86 -0.97 14.91 -26.53
N LEU A 87 -0.77 16.05 -27.20
CA LEU A 87 -1.61 16.49 -28.30
C LEU A 87 -1.57 15.53 -29.51
N SER A 88 -0.43 14.91 -29.79
CA SER A 88 -0.31 13.89 -30.85
C SER A 88 -1.09 12.60 -30.54
N THR A 89 -1.45 12.37 -29.27
CA THR A 89 -2.33 11.25 -28.88
C THR A 89 -3.81 11.60 -29.03
N GLN A 90 -4.16 12.83 -29.36
CA GLN A 90 -5.54 13.22 -29.64
C GLN A 90 -5.96 12.75 -31.03
N ASN A 91 -7.08 12.04 -31.12
CA ASN A 91 -7.64 11.60 -32.41
C ASN A 91 -8.68 12.58 -32.97
N GLU A 92 -9.20 12.25 -34.16
CA GLU A 92 -10.21 13.04 -34.89
C GLU A 92 -11.54 13.16 -34.13
N ASP A 93 -11.87 12.20 -33.27
CA ASP A 93 -13.08 12.22 -32.43
C ASP A 93 -12.90 13.04 -31.16
N GLY A 94 -11.70 13.59 -30.91
CA GLY A 94 -11.40 14.51 -29.83
C GLY A 94 -10.93 13.88 -28.51
N TYR A 95 -10.85 12.54 -28.42
CA TYR A 95 -10.31 11.86 -27.23
C TYR A 95 -8.81 11.58 -27.33
N PHE A 96 -8.18 11.23 -26.21
CA PHE A 96 -6.75 10.97 -26.14
C PHE A 96 -6.44 9.47 -25.97
N GLY A 97 -5.40 9.00 -26.65
CA GLY A 97 -4.95 7.61 -26.66
C GLY A 97 -5.35 6.85 -27.92
N ASP A 98 -4.77 5.67 -28.11
CA ASP A 98 -4.99 4.74 -29.23
C ASP A 98 -6.00 3.63 -28.90
N GLU A 99 -6.40 3.51 -27.63
CA GLU A 99 -7.29 2.46 -27.15
C GLU A 99 -8.75 2.68 -27.60
N GLN A 100 -9.35 1.66 -28.21
CA GLN A 100 -10.77 1.66 -28.58
C GLN A 100 -11.71 1.31 -27.41
N GLN A 101 -11.17 0.90 -26.26
CA GLN A 101 -11.96 0.53 -25.09
C GLN A 101 -12.58 1.79 -24.43
N TYR A 102 -13.90 1.78 -24.22
CA TYR A 102 -14.71 2.93 -23.77
C TYR A 102 -14.16 3.62 -22.50
N GLY A 103 -13.85 2.85 -21.46
CA GLY A 103 -13.39 3.35 -20.17
C GLY A 103 -11.97 3.90 -20.25
N ARG A 104 -11.14 3.28 -21.11
CA ARG A 104 -9.80 3.76 -21.42
C ARG A 104 -9.80 5.10 -22.13
N GLN A 105 -10.72 5.32 -23.08
CA GLN A 105 -10.88 6.63 -23.75
C GLN A 105 -11.13 7.75 -22.74
N ILE A 106 -12.05 7.54 -21.79
CA ILE A 106 -12.38 8.51 -20.74
C ILE A 106 -11.18 8.74 -19.81
N GLN A 107 -10.56 7.64 -19.35
CA GLN A 107 -9.43 7.69 -18.43
C GLN A 107 -8.22 8.42 -19.05
N ASN A 108 -7.85 8.07 -20.27
CA ASN A 108 -6.74 8.68 -21.00
C ASN A 108 -7.02 10.16 -21.29
N THR A 109 -8.24 10.50 -21.68
CA THR A 109 -8.66 11.90 -21.86
C THR A 109 -8.54 12.69 -20.55
N TYR A 110 -8.94 12.12 -19.41
CA TYR A 110 -8.75 12.75 -18.10
C TYR A 110 -7.28 13.02 -17.78
N PHE A 111 -6.42 12.00 -17.96
CA PHE A 111 -5.00 12.15 -17.72
C PHE A 111 -4.35 13.18 -18.65
N ALA A 112 -4.71 13.17 -19.93
CA ALA A 112 -4.22 14.14 -20.92
C ALA A 112 -4.64 15.57 -20.59
N VAL A 113 -5.94 15.80 -20.34
CA VAL A 113 -6.50 17.13 -20.05
C VAL A 113 -5.85 17.74 -18.80
N LEU A 114 -5.76 16.96 -17.72
CA LEU A 114 -5.13 17.45 -16.49
C LEU A 114 -3.62 17.65 -16.64
N SER A 115 -2.93 16.78 -17.38
CA SER A 115 -1.49 16.95 -17.68
C SER A 115 -1.21 18.24 -18.44
N LEU A 116 -1.95 18.46 -19.54
CA LEU A 116 -1.88 19.69 -20.34
C LEU A 116 -2.17 20.92 -19.48
N LYS A 117 -3.20 20.87 -18.64
CA LYS A 117 -3.55 21.97 -17.74
C LYS A 117 -2.41 22.28 -16.75
N LYS A 118 -1.76 21.25 -16.20
CA LYS A 118 -0.65 21.39 -15.25
C LYS A 118 0.58 22.04 -15.87
N ILE A 119 0.88 21.75 -17.13
CA ILE A 119 2.00 22.37 -17.85
C ILE A 119 1.65 23.73 -18.47
N GLY A 120 0.44 24.25 -18.19
CA GLY A 120 0.04 25.60 -18.58
C GLY A 120 -0.63 25.71 -19.94
N TYR A 121 -0.99 24.59 -20.56
CA TYR A 121 -1.69 24.58 -21.83
C TYR A 121 -3.05 25.31 -21.75
N LYS A 122 -3.35 26.09 -22.78
CA LYS A 122 -4.63 26.77 -22.95
C LYS A 122 -5.38 26.08 -24.09
N PHE A 123 -6.42 25.35 -23.72
CA PHE A 123 -7.36 24.77 -24.68
C PHE A 123 -8.13 25.89 -25.38
N ASP A 124 -8.21 25.81 -26.71
CA ASP A 124 -9.09 26.67 -27.49
C ASP A 124 -10.55 26.14 -27.48
N GLU A 125 -11.48 26.97 -27.95
CA GLU A 125 -12.91 26.60 -27.95
C GLU A 125 -13.21 25.37 -28.81
N LYS A 126 -12.46 25.15 -29.90
CA LYS A 126 -12.64 24.01 -30.79
C LYS A 126 -12.27 22.72 -30.05
N GLN A 127 -11.11 22.67 -29.41
CA GLN A 127 -10.66 21.51 -28.64
C GLN A 127 -11.59 21.23 -27.45
N ILE A 128 -12.03 22.27 -26.74
CA ILE A 128 -13.03 22.11 -25.67
C ILE A 128 -14.31 21.52 -26.25
N GLN A 129 -14.77 21.99 -27.42
CA GLN A 129 -15.95 21.45 -28.08
C GLN A 129 -15.76 20.00 -28.51
N GLU A 130 -14.62 19.62 -29.09
CA GLU A 130 -14.32 18.25 -29.50
C GLU A 130 -14.32 17.29 -28.29
N ILE A 131 -13.54 17.60 -27.24
CA ILE A 131 -13.46 16.78 -26.03
C ILE A 131 -14.83 16.67 -25.35
N THR A 132 -15.56 17.78 -25.22
CA THR A 132 -16.89 17.76 -24.58
C THR A 132 -17.94 17.06 -25.42
N SER A 133 -17.88 17.14 -26.76
CA SER A 133 -18.77 16.40 -27.66
C SER A 133 -18.51 14.91 -27.58
N HIS A 134 -17.24 14.49 -27.48
CA HIS A 134 -16.88 13.11 -27.25
C HIS A 134 -17.45 12.56 -25.93
N PHE A 135 -17.29 13.29 -24.82
CA PHE A 135 -17.93 12.90 -23.56
C PHE A 135 -19.45 12.86 -23.65
N GLU A 136 -20.11 13.75 -24.42
CA GLU A 136 -21.55 13.66 -24.64
C GLU A 136 -21.95 12.42 -25.45
N GLN A 137 -21.16 12.03 -26.46
CA GLN A 137 -21.39 10.80 -27.24
C GLN A 137 -21.25 9.54 -26.39
N LEU A 138 -20.28 9.52 -25.46
CA LEU A 138 -20.08 8.39 -24.55
C LEU A 138 -21.11 8.35 -23.40
N LYS A 139 -21.79 9.46 -23.11
CA LYS A 139 -22.74 9.58 -22.00
C LYS A 139 -23.91 8.61 -22.20
N LYS A 140 -24.15 7.72 -21.23
CA LYS A 140 -25.27 6.78 -21.29
C LYS A 140 -26.60 7.51 -21.04
N THR A 141 -27.71 6.84 -21.33
CA THR A 141 -29.06 7.41 -21.21
C THR A 141 -29.42 7.87 -19.79
N ASN A 142 -28.87 7.20 -18.77
CA ASN A 142 -28.99 7.56 -17.35
C ASN A 142 -28.05 8.69 -16.90
N LYS A 143 -27.36 9.34 -17.84
CA LYS A 143 -26.42 10.45 -17.59
C LYS A 143 -25.16 10.04 -16.83
N LEU A 144 -24.78 8.77 -16.89
CA LEU A 144 -23.55 8.25 -16.28
C LEU A 144 -22.60 7.67 -17.33
N TYR A 145 -21.35 7.46 -16.91
CA TYR A 145 -20.28 6.86 -17.68
C TYR A 145 -19.88 5.51 -17.07
N TYR A 146 -19.94 4.46 -17.88
CA TYR A 146 -19.58 3.08 -17.51
C TYR A 146 -19.47 2.18 -18.74
N GLU A 147 -18.61 1.17 -18.66
CA GLU A 147 -18.56 0.05 -19.61
C GLU A 147 -19.55 -1.04 -19.21
N LEU A 148 -19.49 -1.47 -17.94
CA LEU A 148 -20.26 -2.59 -17.43
C LEU A 148 -21.44 -2.10 -16.59
N SER A 149 -21.16 -1.34 -15.54
CA SER A 149 -22.17 -0.77 -14.65
C SER A 149 -21.60 0.41 -13.88
N PRO A 150 -22.39 1.48 -13.66
CA PRO A 150 -21.88 2.70 -13.06
C PRO A 150 -21.42 2.53 -11.61
N GLU A 151 -21.91 1.51 -10.91
CA GLU A 151 -21.55 1.24 -9.51
C GLU A 151 -20.24 0.44 -9.37
N LYS A 152 -19.84 -0.26 -10.43
CA LYS A 152 -18.53 -0.93 -10.51
C LYS A 152 -17.43 0.00 -11.04
N GLU A 153 -17.82 1.07 -11.73
CA GLU A 153 -16.90 1.99 -12.40
C GLU A 153 -17.22 3.47 -12.07
N PRO A 154 -17.43 3.82 -10.78
CA PRO A 154 -17.83 5.18 -10.41
C PRO A 154 -16.78 6.23 -10.81
N PHE A 155 -15.51 5.82 -10.90
CA PHE A 155 -14.40 6.68 -11.28
C PHE A 155 -14.50 7.28 -12.69
N LEU A 156 -15.18 6.63 -13.64
CA LEU A 156 -15.34 7.22 -14.99
C LEU A 156 -16.16 8.51 -14.94
N ASN A 157 -17.16 8.58 -14.06
CA ASN A 157 -17.95 9.79 -13.85
C ASN A 157 -17.09 10.90 -13.21
N TYR A 158 -16.27 10.54 -12.22
CA TYR A 158 -15.31 11.45 -11.61
C TYR A 158 -14.31 12.00 -12.64
N PHE A 159 -13.77 11.15 -13.52
CA PHE A 159 -12.84 11.55 -14.58
C PHE A 159 -13.46 12.57 -15.55
N VAL A 160 -14.70 12.37 -15.98
CA VAL A 160 -15.40 13.34 -16.82
C VAL A 160 -15.63 14.67 -16.09
N LEU A 161 -16.11 14.64 -14.85
CA LEU A 161 -16.42 15.85 -14.08
C LEU A 161 -15.16 16.69 -13.78
N GLU A 162 -14.04 16.04 -13.43
CA GLU A 162 -12.79 16.75 -13.21
C GLU A 162 -12.18 17.28 -14.51
N SER A 163 -12.32 16.56 -15.63
CA SER A 163 -11.92 17.05 -16.96
C SER A 163 -12.74 18.26 -17.37
N ALA A 164 -14.07 18.19 -17.22
CA ALA A 164 -14.98 19.31 -17.51
C ALA A 164 -14.60 20.56 -16.69
N LYS A 165 -14.26 20.39 -15.41
CA LYS A 165 -13.78 21.52 -14.61
C LYS A 165 -12.43 22.07 -15.07
N ALA A 166 -11.49 21.21 -15.46
CA ALA A 166 -10.22 21.68 -15.99
C ALA A 166 -10.40 22.52 -17.27
N LEU A 167 -11.42 22.18 -18.08
CA LEU A 167 -11.82 22.86 -19.31
C LEU A 167 -12.79 24.03 -19.10
N LYS A 168 -13.26 24.27 -17.87
CA LYS A 168 -14.30 25.27 -17.53
C LYS A 168 -15.64 25.05 -18.26
N SER A 169 -16.04 23.78 -18.38
CA SER A 169 -17.27 23.36 -19.08
C SER A 169 -18.24 22.58 -18.19
N GLU A 170 -18.15 22.75 -16.86
CA GLU A 170 -18.93 22.01 -15.86
C GLU A 170 -20.44 22.10 -16.07
N GLU A 171 -20.95 23.25 -16.54
CA GLU A 171 -22.38 23.45 -16.79
C GLU A 171 -22.95 22.46 -17.81
N LYS A 172 -22.15 21.97 -18.77
CA LYS A 172 -22.59 20.95 -19.73
C LYS A 172 -22.83 19.58 -19.08
N PHE A 173 -22.19 19.32 -17.94
CA PHE A 173 -22.20 18.03 -17.24
C PHE A 173 -22.86 18.11 -15.85
N LYS A 174 -23.71 19.13 -15.64
CA LYS A 174 -24.47 19.29 -14.39
C LYS A 174 -25.45 18.13 -14.15
N ASP A 175 -25.99 17.58 -15.23
CA ASP A 175 -26.81 16.37 -15.21
C ASP A 175 -26.01 15.15 -14.73
N VAL A 176 -24.78 14.96 -15.23
CA VAL A 176 -23.85 13.90 -14.79
C VAL A 176 -23.50 14.06 -13.32
N ASN A 177 -23.16 15.28 -12.88
CA ASN A 177 -22.86 15.54 -11.47
C ASN A 177 -24.02 15.17 -10.55
N THR A 178 -25.24 15.51 -10.96
CA THR A 178 -26.46 15.19 -10.20
C THR A 178 -26.74 13.69 -10.20
N ALA A 179 -26.64 13.04 -11.36
CA ALA A 179 -26.85 11.60 -11.48
C ALA A 179 -25.80 10.79 -10.70
N PHE A 180 -24.52 11.19 -10.77
CA PHE A 180 -23.43 10.51 -10.08
C PHE A 180 -23.53 10.67 -8.57
N LYS A 181 -23.88 11.88 -8.10
CA LYS A 181 -24.20 12.12 -6.69
C LYS A 181 -25.35 11.22 -6.21
N ASN A 182 -26.46 11.20 -6.96
CA ASN A 182 -27.61 10.37 -6.62
C ASN A 182 -27.23 8.89 -6.58
N MET A 183 -26.44 8.41 -7.55
CA MET A 183 -25.89 7.07 -7.56
C MET A 183 -25.06 6.80 -6.29
N CYS A 184 -24.13 7.67 -5.92
CA CYS A 184 -23.34 7.49 -4.70
C CYS A 184 -24.20 7.44 -3.44
N THR A 185 -25.28 8.23 -3.36
CA THR A 185 -26.19 8.19 -2.21
C THR A 185 -27.07 6.94 -2.18
N GLN A 186 -27.64 6.56 -3.32
CA GLN A 186 -28.71 5.56 -3.42
C GLN A 186 -28.20 4.15 -3.76
N SER A 187 -27.02 4.05 -4.37
CA SER A 187 -26.45 2.76 -4.75
C SER A 187 -26.03 1.97 -3.51
N THR A 188 -26.45 0.72 -3.52
CA THR A 188 -26.03 -0.32 -2.56
C THR A 188 -24.90 -1.20 -3.12
N SER A 189 -24.51 -0.99 -4.38
CA SER A 189 -23.55 -1.80 -5.13
C SER A 189 -22.16 -1.15 -5.27
N ILE A 190 -22.02 0.14 -4.96
CA ILE A 190 -20.71 0.77 -4.78
C ILE A 190 -20.12 0.25 -3.47
N ASP A 191 -18.83 -0.10 -3.47
CA ASP A 191 -18.20 -0.54 -2.23
C ASP A 191 -18.24 0.59 -1.16
N PRO A 192 -18.47 0.27 0.11
CA PRO A 192 -18.59 1.24 1.19
C PRO A 192 -17.50 2.30 1.25
N LEU A 193 -16.24 1.93 1.07
CA LEU A 193 -15.13 2.87 1.17
C LEU A 193 -15.14 3.85 -0.01
N THR A 194 -15.39 3.35 -1.23
CA THR A 194 -15.57 4.17 -2.43
C THR A 194 -16.83 5.04 -2.34
N LYS A 195 -17.91 4.52 -1.75
CA LYS A 195 -19.14 5.29 -1.48
C LYS A 195 -18.84 6.42 -0.50
N LEU A 196 -18.19 6.14 0.62
CA LEU A 196 -17.74 7.15 1.59
C LEU A 196 -16.84 8.21 0.93
N PHE A 197 -15.91 7.78 0.08
CA PHE A 197 -15.03 8.67 -0.68
C PHE A 197 -15.82 9.64 -1.58
N PHE A 198 -16.77 9.13 -2.37
CA PHE A 198 -17.52 9.97 -3.29
C PHE A 198 -18.58 10.82 -2.61
N LEU A 199 -19.23 10.32 -1.56
CA LEU A 199 -20.10 11.15 -0.72
C LEU A 199 -19.33 12.35 -0.16
N ASN A 200 -18.09 12.14 0.27
CA ASN A 200 -17.20 13.23 0.66
C ASN A 200 -16.79 14.13 -0.52
N TYR A 201 -16.54 13.59 -1.73
CA TYR A 201 -16.30 14.40 -2.94
C TYR A 201 -17.47 15.38 -3.21
N PHE A 202 -18.70 14.93 -2.99
CA PHE A 202 -19.92 15.75 -3.12
C PHE A 202 -20.25 16.60 -1.90
N LYS A 203 -19.53 16.43 -0.78
CA LYS A 203 -19.79 17.07 0.52
C LYS A 203 -21.15 16.68 1.13
N GLU A 204 -21.56 15.42 0.98
CA GLU A 204 -22.76 14.88 1.62
C GLU A 204 -22.46 14.38 3.03
N SER A 205 -23.40 14.58 3.96
CA SER A 205 -23.32 14.03 5.32
C SER A 205 -23.39 12.51 5.29
N ILE A 206 -22.51 11.84 6.03
CA ILE A 206 -22.46 10.38 6.13
C ILE A 206 -23.15 9.96 7.43
N GLU A 207 -24.42 9.60 7.37
CA GLU A 207 -25.03 8.81 8.44
C GLU A 207 -24.65 7.35 8.16
N ILE A 208 -23.91 6.70 9.08
CA ILE A 208 -23.65 5.26 8.98
C ILE A 208 -24.94 4.58 9.41
N ASP A 209 -25.88 4.50 8.47
CA ASP A 209 -27.10 3.75 8.66
C ASP A 209 -26.80 2.25 8.78
N GLU A 210 -27.81 1.49 9.20
CA GLU A 210 -27.68 0.04 9.37
C GLU A 210 -27.27 -0.64 8.07
N GLU A 211 -27.60 -0.08 6.90
CA GLU A 211 -27.24 -0.67 5.61
C GLU A 211 -25.74 -0.52 5.33
N LEU A 212 -25.19 0.70 5.41
CA LEU A 212 -23.76 0.95 5.26
C LEU A 212 -22.96 0.19 6.32
N HIS A 213 -23.48 0.10 7.53
CA HIS A 213 -22.92 -0.74 8.58
C HIS A 213 -22.87 -2.22 8.14
N GLN A 214 -23.96 -2.78 7.60
CA GLN A 214 -23.96 -4.14 7.04
C GLN A 214 -23.03 -4.30 5.84
N GLN A 215 -22.87 -3.28 5.00
CA GLN A 215 -21.94 -3.32 3.88
C GLN A 215 -20.49 -3.34 4.36
N ILE A 216 -20.11 -2.48 5.33
CA ILE A 216 -18.79 -2.50 5.96
C ILE A 216 -18.54 -3.87 6.58
N ILE A 217 -19.51 -4.42 7.33
CA ILE A 217 -19.45 -5.79 7.87
C ILE A 217 -19.23 -6.82 6.77
N ASN A 218 -19.90 -6.69 5.63
CA ASN A 218 -19.75 -7.60 4.51
C ASN A 218 -18.38 -7.47 3.85
N GLU A 219 -17.81 -6.27 3.74
CA GLU A 219 -16.42 -6.09 3.30
C GLU A 219 -15.44 -6.72 4.29
N MET A 220 -15.68 -6.58 5.60
CA MET A 220 -14.91 -7.29 6.63
C MET A 220 -14.94 -8.81 6.41
N LYS A 221 -16.06 -9.36 5.95
CA LYS A 221 -16.21 -10.79 5.63
C LYS A 221 -15.52 -11.18 4.32
N GLN A 222 -15.35 -10.24 3.38
CA GLN A 222 -14.79 -10.50 2.05
C GLN A 222 -13.25 -10.57 2.02
N ASN A 223 -12.56 -10.33 3.15
CA ASN A 223 -11.11 -10.56 3.32
C ASN A 223 -10.24 -9.89 2.23
N LYS A 224 -10.51 -8.62 1.89
CA LYS A 224 -9.66 -7.87 0.95
C LYS A 224 -8.26 -7.60 1.56
N TYR A 225 -7.23 -7.53 0.73
CA TYR A 225 -5.86 -7.24 1.16
C TYR A 225 -5.77 -5.88 1.87
N SER A 226 -4.95 -5.78 2.93
CA SER A 226 -4.63 -4.56 3.70
C SER A 226 -5.71 -4.00 4.67
N PHE A 227 -6.82 -4.71 4.85
CA PHE A 227 -7.98 -4.24 5.62
C PHE A 227 -7.73 -4.03 7.14
N ILE A 228 -6.70 -4.65 7.74
CA ILE A 228 -6.46 -4.56 9.21
C ILE A 228 -6.11 -3.13 9.66
N GLN A 229 -5.42 -2.36 8.82
CA GLN A 229 -5.12 -0.96 9.16
C GLN A 229 -6.37 -0.09 9.13
N GLU A 230 -7.28 -0.37 8.20
CA GLU A 230 -8.58 0.31 8.11
C GLU A 230 -9.45 -0.05 9.31
N LEU A 231 -9.43 -1.30 9.77
CA LEU A 231 -10.09 -1.72 11.00
C LEU A 231 -9.58 -0.99 12.25
N TRP A 232 -8.28 -0.69 12.30
CA TRP A 232 -7.74 0.16 13.37
C TRP A 232 -8.34 1.57 13.33
N PHE A 233 -8.45 2.16 12.14
CA PHE A 233 -9.10 3.46 11.97
C PHE A 233 -10.59 3.43 12.34
N LEU A 234 -11.33 2.43 11.85
CA LEU A 234 -12.76 2.27 12.14
C LEU A 234 -13.03 2.05 13.63
N SER A 235 -12.08 1.48 14.39
CA SER A 235 -12.24 1.29 15.84
C SER A 235 -12.24 2.58 16.65
N PHE A 236 -11.94 3.72 16.00
CA PHE A 236 -12.09 5.03 16.61
C PHE A 236 -13.52 5.54 16.58
N LEU A 237 -14.39 4.96 15.74
CA LEU A 237 -15.81 5.25 15.75
C LEU A 237 -16.41 4.69 17.06
N GLU A 238 -17.11 5.53 17.81
CA GLU A 238 -17.77 5.16 19.07
C GLU A 238 -19.07 4.39 18.84
N ASP A 239 -19.04 3.44 17.92
CA ASP A 239 -20.17 2.56 17.63
C ASP A 239 -19.88 1.18 18.22
N ASP A 240 -20.64 0.81 19.26
CA ASP A 240 -20.46 -0.46 19.99
C ASP A 240 -20.68 -1.69 19.10
N ASN A 241 -21.60 -1.61 18.12
CA ASN A 241 -21.89 -2.73 17.23
C ASN A 241 -20.76 -2.91 16.23
N LEU A 242 -20.29 -1.81 15.61
CA LEU A 242 -19.14 -1.81 14.73
C LEU A 242 -17.90 -2.30 15.48
N ASN A 243 -17.66 -1.83 16.70
CA ASN A 243 -16.55 -2.26 17.54
C ASN A 243 -16.60 -3.76 17.87
N LYS A 244 -17.80 -4.30 18.13
CA LYS A 244 -18.00 -5.75 18.29
C LYS A 244 -17.67 -6.52 17.01
N ASN A 245 -18.03 -5.98 15.85
CA ASN A 245 -17.74 -6.58 14.54
C ASN A 245 -16.25 -6.51 14.20
N ILE A 246 -15.60 -5.35 14.35
CA ILE A 246 -14.15 -5.16 14.19
C ILE A 246 -13.39 -6.19 15.03
N LYS A 247 -13.76 -6.31 16.32
CA LYS A 247 -13.16 -7.30 17.21
C LYS A 247 -13.34 -8.71 16.67
N SER A 248 -14.57 -9.10 16.31
CA SER A 248 -14.82 -10.45 15.78
C SER A 248 -14.04 -10.72 14.49
N THR A 249 -13.90 -9.73 13.61
CA THR A 249 -13.17 -9.82 12.34
C THR A 249 -11.68 -9.97 12.59
N LEU A 250 -11.07 -9.13 13.43
CA LEU A 250 -9.65 -9.25 13.77
C LEU A 250 -9.31 -10.62 14.34
N LEU A 251 -10.20 -11.20 15.17
CA LEU A 251 -9.97 -12.55 15.70
C LEU A 251 -10.04 -13.66 14.64
N LYS A 252 -10.68 -13.42 13.48
CA LYS A 252 -10.64 -14.33 12.32
C LYS A 252 -9.36 -14.17 11.51
N TYR A 253 -8.77 -12.98 11.50
CA TYR A 253 -7.47 -12.70 10.87
C TYR A 253 -6.27 -13.19 11.68
N PHE A 254 -6.50 -13.84 12.81
CA PHE A 254 -5.44 -14.48 13.58
C PHE A 254 -5.05 -15.82 12.93
N ASN A 255 -3.87 -15.87 12.34
CA ASN A 255 -3.39 -17.02 11.57
C ASN A 255 -2.73 -18.10 12.44
N LEU A 256 -2.53 -19.28 11.84
CA LEU A 256 -1.86 -20.42 12.49
C LEU A 256 -0.37 -20.14 12.79
N ASP A 257 0.26 -19.24 12.04
CA ASP A 257 1.64 -18.80 12.30
C ASP A 257 1.77 -17.92 13.55
N GLY A 258 0.63 -17.49 14.12
CA GLY A 258 0.55 -16.69 15.33
C GLY A 258 0.49 -15.18 15.10
N GLY A 259 0.60 -14.71 13.86
CA GLY A 259 0.42 -13.29 13.51
C GLY A 259 -1.00 -12.97 13.03
N PHE A 260 -1.18 -11.74 12.52
CA PHE A 260 -2.38 -11.33 11.82
C PHE A 260 -2.10 -11.01 10.35
N SER A 261 -3.05 -11.33 9.47
CA SER A 261 -3.11 -10.90 8.07
C SER A 261 -4.56 -10.73 7.63
N ALA A 262 -4.83 -9.73 6.78
CA ALA A 262 -6.17 -9.51 6.23
C ALA A 262 -6.67 -10.67 5.34
N MET A 263 -5.76 -11.56 4.93
CA MET A 263 -6.08 -12.78 4.19
C MET A 263 -5.82 -14.02 5.05
N ILE A 264 -6.91 -14.73 5.33
CA ILE A 264 -6.88 -16.09 5.88
C ILE A 264 -6.08 -16.93 4.87
N GLU A 265 -4.99 -17.57 5.33
CA GLU A 265 -4.01 -18.37 4.54
C GLU A 265 -2.77 -17.64 4.01
N ASN A 266 -2.68 -16.31 4.07
CA ASN A 266 -1.42 -15.61 3.77
C ASN A 266 -0.49 -15.56 4.98
N SER A 267 0.81 -15.45 4.72
CA SER A 267 1.81 -15.21 5.78
C SER A 267 1.47 -13.92 6.52
N SER A 268 1.38 -13.97 7.85
CA SER A 268 1.16 -12.78 8.67
C SER A 268 2.28 -11.75 8.54
N SER A 269 1.97 -10.48 8.80
CA SER A 269 2.98 -9.42 8.85
C SER A 269 3.10 -8.82 10.25
N ASP A 270 4.29 -8.33 10.60
CA ASP A 270 4.55 -7.60 11.83
C ASP A 270 3.73 -6.29 11.89
N ARG A 271 3.57 -5.62 10.75
CA ARG A 271 2.72 -4.43 10.59
C ARG A 271 1.25 -4.71 10.93
N GLU A 272 0.63 -5.69 10.30
CA GLU A 272 -0.77 -6.03 10.56
C GLU A 272 -0.96 -6.56 11.98
N THR A 273 -0.03 -7.38 12.47
CA THR A 273 -0.04 -7.87 13.87
C THR A 273 0.02 -6.71 14.86
N PHE A 274 0.85 -5.70 14.60
CA PHE A 274 0.93 -4.50 15.43
C PHE A 274 -0.42 -3.77 15.46
N TYR A 275 -1.00 -3.44 14.31
CA TYR A 275 -2.27 -2.70 14.26
C TYR A 275 -3.42 -3.52 14.86
N ALA A 276 -3.53 -4.81 14.56
CA ALA A 276 -4.53 -5.68 15.16
C ALA A 276 -4.45 -5.68 16.69
N LEU A 277 -3.25 -5.72 17.27
CA LEU A 277 -3.07 -5.65 18.72
C LEU A 277 -3.41 -4.28 19.31
N GLN A 278 -3.09 -3.18 18.62
CA GLN A 278 -3.52 -1.85 19.07
C GLN A 278 -5.05 -1.75 19.07
N THR A 279 -5.70 -2.22 18.00
CA THR A 279 -7.15 -2.23 17.90
C THR A 279 -7.78 -3.09 18.99
N LEU A 280 -7.32 -4.32 19.18
CA LEU A 280 -7.85 -5.20 20.22
C LEU A 280 -7.65 -4.64 21.63
N LYS A 281 -6.51 -4.01 21.91
CA LYS A 281 -6.27 -3.31 23.19
C LYS A 281 -7.27 -2.17 23.39
N ARG A 282 -7.48 -1.33 22.36
CA ARG A 282 -8.45 -0.22 22.40
C ARG A 282 -9.87 -0.72 22.66
N LEU A 283 -10.23 -1.84 22.04
CA LEU A 283 -11.53 -2.52 22.24
C LEU A 283 -11.61 -3.33 23.55
N ASN A 284 -10.73 -3.04 24.52
CA ASN A 284 -10.65 -3.69 25.83
C ASN A 284 -10.61 -5.23 25.76
N TYR A 285 -10.05 -5.80 24.69
CA TYR A 285 -9.96 -7.24 24.53
C TYR A 285 -8.76 -7.82 25.29
N LYS A 286 -9.05 -8.73 26.23
CA LYS A 286 -8.03 -9.49 26.96
C LYS A 286 -7.59 -10.70 26.13
N MET A 287 -6.42 -10.62 25.51
CA MET A 287 -5.86 -11.70 24.69
C MET A 287 -5.59 -12.97 25.54
N PRO A 288 -6.09 -14.17 25.15
CA PRO A 288 -5.79 -15.42 25.82
C PRO A 288 -4.30 -15.75 25.85
N VAL A 289 -3.80 -16.36 26.93
CA VAL A 289 -2.37 -16.71 27.12
C VAL A 289 -1.81 -17.52 25.94
N LEU A 290 -2.58 -18.49 25.44
CA LEU A 290 -2.18 -19.30 24.28
C LEU A 290 -1.90 -18.43 23.04
N ARG A 291 -2.79 -17.48 22.71
CA ARG A 291 -2.60 -16.57 21.58
C ARG A 291 -1.45 -15.60 21.80
N LYS A 292 -1.25 -15.12 23.04
CA LYS A 292 -0.06 -14.32 23.38
C LYS A 292 1.23 -15.07 23.08
N ASN A 293 1.30 -16.36 23.45
CA ASN A 293 2.45 -17.21 23.17
C ASN A 293 2.66 -17.46 21.67
N MET A 294 1.58 -17.64 20.91
CA MET A 294 1.67 -17.77 19.44
C MET A 294 2.22 -16.48 18.80
N ILE A 295 1.70 -15.31 19.18
CA ILE A 295 2.20 -14.01 18.70
C ILE A 295 3.67 -13.81 19.06
N LYS A 296 4.06 -14.17 20.29
CA LYS A 296 5.46 -14.13 20.72
C LYS A 296 6.35 -14.97 19.78
N ASN A 297 5.94 -16.21 19.49
CA ASN A 297 6.69 -17.11 18.63
C ASN A 297 6.77 -16.58 17.18
N PHE A 298 5.65 -16.03 16.66
CA PHE A 298 5.60 -15.34 15.38
C PHE A 298 6.61 -14.18 15.31
N VAL A 299 6.59 -13.28 16.29
CA VAL A 299 7.50 -12.12 16.33
C VAL A 299 8.95 -12.56 16.46
N PHE A 300 9.26 -13.60 17.24
CA PHE A 300 10.62 -14.13 17.32
C PHE A 300 11.08 -14.81 16.03
N ALA A 301 10.18 -15.42 15.26
CA ALA A 301 10.51 -15.94 13.95
C ALA A 301 10.95 -14.83 12.98
N HIS A 302 10.52 -13.58 13.20
CA HIS A 302 10.93 -12.40 12.43
C HIS A 302 12.24 -11.76 12.89
N MET A 303 12.89 -12.33 13.91
CA MET A 303 14.15 -11.79 14.43
C MET A 303 15.33 -12.24 13.56
N ASN A 304 16.16 -11.29 13.14
CA ASN A 304 17.39 -11.60 12.39
C ASN A 304 18.56 -11.89 13.32
N ALA A 305 19.47 -12.77 12.89
CA ALA A 305 20.64 -13.19 13.67
C ALA A 305 21.56 -12.01 14.07
N GLN A 306 21.69 -11.01 13.18
CA GLN A 306 22.48 -9.79 13.39
C GLN A 306 21.75 -8.72 14.23
N GLY A 307 20.57 -9.04 14.78
CA GLY A 307 19.71 -8.14 15.52
C GLY A 307 18.62 -7.49 14.68
N GLY A 308 17.64 -6.88 15.36
CA GLY A 308 16.46 -6.28 14.74
C GLY A 308 15.46 -7.31 14.18
N PHE A 309 14.39 -6.81 13.58
CA PHE A 309 13.28 -7.62 13.08
C PHE A 309 12.93 -7.25 11.63
N ASN A 310 12.54 -8.25 10.83
CA ASN A 310 11.83 -8.12 9.55
C ASN A 310 11.30 -9.50 9.11
N LYS A 311 10.68 -9.61 7.93
CA LYS A 311 10.31 -10.90 7.34
C LYS A 311 11.51 -11.85 7.30
N PRO A 312 11.40 -13.07 7.87
CA PRO A 312 12.51 -13.98 8.02
C PRO A 312 13.06 -14.42 6.67
N PHE A 313 14.38 -14.50 6.56
CA PHE A 313 15.12 -15.00 5.39
C PHE A 313 14.90 -14.23 4.07
N THR A 314 14.13 -13.14 4.06
CA THR A 314 13.83 -12.39 2.84
C THR A 314 14.32 -10.95 2.89
N SER A 315 14.51 -10.36 4.07
CA SER A 315 14.74 -8.92 4.18
C SER A 315 15.62 -8.55 5.38
N PRO A 316 16.50 -7.55 5.22
CA PRO A 316 17.29 -7.03 6.33
C PRO A 316 16.40 -6.38 7.39
N SER A 317 16.81 -6.38 8.65
CA SER A 317 16.10 -5.69 9.73
C SER A 317 15.88 -4.21 9.41
N THR A 318 14.71 -3.69 9.76
CA THR A 318 14.44 -2.24 9.68
C THR A 318 14.11 -1.67 11.07
N PRO A 319 14.40 -0.38 11.34
CA PRO A 319 14.02 0.24 12.61
C PRO A 319 12.51 0.22 12.86
N GLN A 320 11.69 0.36 11.81
CA GLN A 320 10.23 0.32 11.93
C GLN A 320 9.72 -1.06 12.34
N ALA A 321 10.13 -2.12 11.63
CA ALA A 321 9.75 -3.50 11.98
C ALA A 321 10.28 -3.91 13.37
N THR A 322 11.50 -3.44 13.70
CA THR A 322 12.11 -3.63 15.02
C THR A 322 11.29 -2.96 16.13
N TYR A 323 10.94 -1.68 15.98
CA TYR A 323 10.09 -0.97 16.93
C TYR A 323 8.75 -1.69 17.13
N LYS A 324 8.05 -2.04 16.04
CA LYS A 324 6.74 -2.72 16.09
C LYS A 324 6.83 -4.05 16.82
N SER A 325 7.84 -4.86 16.50
CA SER A 325 8.08 -6.15 17.12
C SER A 325 8.37 -6.03 18.61
N LEU A 326 9.24 -5.09 19.01
CA LEU A 326 9.54 -4.80 20.41
C LEU A 326 8.31 -4.30 21.18
N ASN A 327 7.48 -3.45 20.55
CA ASN A 327 6.25 -2.94 21.14
C ASN A 327 5.25 -4.08 21.39
N ILE A 328 5.11 -5.00 20.43
CA ILE A 328 4.28 -6.21 20.56
C ILE A 328 4.77 -7.04 21.75
N LEU A 329 6.06 -7.41 21.80
CA LEU A 329 6.62 -8.23 22.88
C LEU A 329 6.44 -7.56 24.25
N THR A 330 6.75 -6.27 24.36
CA THR A 330 6.61 -5.49 25.59
C THR A 330 5.16 -5.45 26.08
N LYS A 331 4.19 -5.16 25.20
CA LYS A 331 2.76 -5.10 25.54
C LYS A 331 2.20 -6.47 25.94
N LEU A 332 2.78 -7.54 25.42
CA LEU A 332 2.41 -8.90 25.79
C LEU A 332 3.09 -9.39 27.07
N GLY A 333 4.06 -8.65 27.60
CA GLY A 333 4.80 -8.99 28.83
C GLY A 333 5.97 -9.95 28.59
N TYR A 334 6.53 -9.98 27.38
CA TYR A 334 7.70 -10.79 27.04
C TYR A 334 8.95 -9.94 26.90
N GLU A 335 10.08 -10.51 27.30
CA GLU A 335 11.41 -9.98 27.02
C GLU A 335 11.90 -10.44 25.66
N VAL A 336 12.91 -9.76 25.12
CA VAL A 336 13.45 -10.00 23.79
C VAL A 336 14.64 -10.95 23.87
N ASN A 337 14.60 -12.04 23.12
CA ASN A 337 15.75 -12.94 22.95
C ASN A 337 16.89 -12.21 22.24
N ASN A 338 18.14 -12.53 22.58
CA ASN A 338 19.35 -11.87 22.06
C ASN A 338 19.26 -10.34 22.10
N ARG A 339 18.78 -9.80 23.23
CA ARG A 339 18.66 -8.35 23.49
C ARG A 339 19.90 -7.59 23.04
N ASP A 340 21.10 -8.07 23.40
CA ASP A 340 22.37 -7.43 23.06
C ASP A 340 22.58 -7.26 21.55
N ASN A 341 22.15 -8.22 20.73
CA ASN A 341 22.25 -8.13 19.27
C ASN A 341 21.27 -7.09 18.72
N VAL A 342 20.04 -7.06 19.24
CA VAL A 342 19.02 -6.06 18.83
C VAL A 342 19.49 -4.66 19.24
N GLU A 343 20.01 -4.50 20.44
CA GLU A 343 20.56 -3.24 20.93
C GLU A 343 21.77 -2.81 20.11
N THR A 344 22.69 -3.73 19.80
CA THR A 344 23.85 -3.45 18.92
C THR A 344 23.40 -3.05 17.51
N TYR A 345 22.37 -3.68 16.96
CA TYR A 345 21.76 -3.26 15.70
C TYR A 345 21.18 -1.84 15.78
N LEU A 346 20.41 -1.53 16.82
CA LEU A 346 19.81 -0.20 17.00
C LEU A 346 20.86 0.89 17.25
N LYS A 347 21.88 0.61 18.06
CA LYS A 347 23.02 1.52 18.31
C LYS A 347 23.80 1.82 17.04
N ARG A 348 24.04 0.82 16.18
CA ARG A 348 24.65 1.05 14.85
C ARG A 348 23.79 1.92 13.94
N ASN A 349 22.47 1.67 13.89
CA ASN A 349 21.55 2.51 13.11
C ASN A 349 21.50 3.94 13.65
N LEU A 350 21.42 4.10 14.98
CA LEU A 350 21.43 5.39 15.64
C LEU A 350 22.71 6.17 15.32
N GLN A 351 23.88 5.54 15.46
CA GLN A 351 25.17 6.14 15.12
C GLN A 351 25.23 6.58 13.64
N ALA A 352 24.80 5.73 12.71
CA ALA A 352 24.77 6.06 11.29
C ALA A 352 23.82 7.23 10.98
N LEU A 353 22.65 7.27 11.62
CA LEU A 353 21.71 8.38 11.47
C LEU A 353 22.23 9.68 12.08
N MET A 354 22.90 9.61 13.24
CA MET A 354 23.51 10.79 13.88
C MET A 354 24.66 11.39 13.05
N GLN A 355 25.37 10.57 12.29
CA GLN A 355 26.42 11.00 11.34
C GLN A 355 25.85 11.65 10.08
N SER A 356 24.57 11.41 9.76
CA SER A 356 23.90 12.07 8.65
C SER A 356 23.27 13.38 9.12
N SER A 357 23.65 14.49 8.48
CA SER A 357 23.02 15.79 8.74
C SER A 357 21.54 15.84 8.33
N ASP A 358 21.10 14.91 7.47
CA ASP A 358 19.76 14.93 6.88
C ASP A 358 19.07 13.55 6.98
N TYR A 359 19.25 12.91 8.14
CA TYR A 359 18.59 11.67 8.51
C TYR A 359 17.05 11.73 8.38
N HIS A 360 16.41 10.59 8.09
CA HIS A 360 14.95 10.51 8.04
C HIS A 360 14.35 10.51 9.46
N PRO A 361 13.50 11.49 9.84
CA PRO A 361 13.07 11.64 11.23
C PRO A 361 12.21 10.47 11.72
N LEU A 362 11.33 9.90 10.89
CA LEU A 362 10.60 8.68 11.25
C LEU A 362 11.51 7.48 11.57
N VAL A 363 12.61 7.31 10.82
CA VAL A 363 13.56 6.20 11.04
C VAL A 363 14.33 6.41 12.35
N MET A 364 14.77 7.64 12.60
CA MET A 364 15.37 8.04 13.89
C MET A 364 14.40 7.81 15.04
N LEU A 365 13.17 8.32 14.94
CA LEU A 365 12.15 8.17 15.96
C LEU A 365 11.86 6.69 16.28
N ASN A 366 11.69 5.85 15.25
CA ASN A 366 11.50 4.42 15.45
C ASN A 366 12.72 3.75 16.10
N THR A 367 13.93 4.18 15.76
CA THR A 367 15.17 3.69 16.39
C THR A 367 15.21 4.05 17.88
N LEU A 368 14.91 5.31 18.22
CA LEU A 368 14.86 5.79 19.60
C LEU A 368 13.76 5.11 20.41
N LYS A 369 12.55 4.96 19.85
CA LYS A 369 11.44 4.22 20.50
C LYS A 369 11.79 2.75 20.72
N ALA A 370 12.44 2.11 19.77
CA ALA A 370 12.93 0.75 19.91
C ALA A 370 13.96 0.63 21.04
N LEU A 371 14.93 1.55 21.12
CA LEU A 371 15.92 1.59 22.21
C LEU A 371 15.26 1.83 23.58
N GLN A 372 14.30 2.76 23.66
CA GLN A 372 13.54 3.04 24.88
C GLN A 372 12.79 1.80 25.38
N LEU A 373 12.21 1.00 24.47
CA LEU A 373 11.52 -0.24 24.83
C LEU A 373 12.48 -1.32 25.37
N LEU A 374 13.73 -1.37 24.89
CA LEU A 374 14.75 -2.26 25.41
C LEU A 374 15.24 -1.79 26.78
N ASN A 375 15.54 -0.50 26.91
CA ASN A 375 16.21 0.10 28.05
C ASN A 375 15.22 0.73 29.03
N LYS A 376 14.32 -0.10 29.58
CA LYS A 376 13.24 0.33 30.49
C LYS A 376 13.70 1.21 31.66
N ASP A 377 14.94 1.03 32.12
CA ASP A 377 15.50 1.70 33.30
C ASP A 377 16.59 2.72 32.99
N GLU A 378 17.10 2.78 31.74
CA GLU A 378 18.17 3.72 31.39
C GLU A 378 17.60 4.96 30.71
N ASN A 379 18.24 6.10 31.03
CA ASN A 379 17.96 7.34 30.35
C ASN A 379 18.45 7.22 28.90
N LEU A 380 17.56 7.25 27.92
CA LEU A 380 17.91 7.21 26.49
C LEU A 380 19.02 8.22 26.13
N ILE A 381 19.07 9.35 26.83
CA ILE A 381 20.10 10.39 26.70
C ILE A 381 21.49 9.85 27.05
N SER A 382 21.65 9.05 28.12
CA SER A 382 22.95 8.47 28.46
C SER A 382 23.38 7.49 27.39
N THR A 383 22.48 6.61 26.92
CA THR A 383 22.76 5.68 25.83
C THR A 383 23.25 6.41 24.57
N VAL A 384 22.62 7.52 24.20
CA VAL A 384 23.01 8.28 23.00
C VAL A 384 24.34 9.02 23.22
N LYS A 385 24.57 9.61 24.40
CA LYS A 385 25.81 10.32 24.75
C LYS A 385 27.03 9.39 24.87
N GLU A 386 26.82 8.16 25.32
CA GLU A 386 27.86 7.14 25.45
C GLU A 386 28.37 6.63 24.09
N LEU A 387 27.53 6.67 23.04
CA LEU A 387 27.96 6.31 21.70
C LEU A 387 29.03 7.28 21.17
N ASP A 388 28.73 8.57 21.23
CA ASP A 388 29.68 9.65 20.91
C ASP A 388 29.10 11.01 21.36
N GLN A 389 29.67 11.60 22.41
CA GLN A 389 29.20 12.87 22.98
C GLN A 389 29.32 14.05 22.01
N LYS A 390 30.35 14.06 21.15
CA LYS A 390 30.56 15.13 20.18
C LYS A 390 29.49 15.02 19.09
N LEU A 391 29.32 13.82 18.55
CA LEU A 391 28.32 13.53 17.53
C LEU A 391 26.90 13.81 18.04
N TYR A 392 26.60 13.52 19.31
CA TYR A 392 25.31 13.86 19.91
C TYR A 392 25.02 15.37 19.88
N LYS A 393 25.99 16.21 20.25
CA LYS A 393 25.81 17.67 20.19
C LYS A 393 25.58 18.16 18.77
N GLU A 394 26.34 17.63 17.80
CA GLU A 394 26.16 17.94 16.38
C GLU A 394 24.79 17.50 15.88
N PHE A 395 24.35 16.29 16.23
CA PHE A 395 23.04 15.75 15.89
C PHE A 395 21.88 16.58 16.46
N ILE A 396 21.95 17.01 17.72
CA ILE A 396 20.92 17.88 18.33
C ILE A 396 20.88 19.23 17.60
N ASN A 397 22.03 19.83 17.30
CA ASN A 397 22.09 21.06 16.55
C ASN A 397 21.48 20.91 15.14
N ASN A 398 21.82 19.83 14.42
CA ASN A 398 21.25 19.51 13.10
C ASN A 398 19.73 19.29 13.20
N THR A 399 19.25 18.64 14.26
CA THR A 399 17.81 18.42 14.50
C THR A 399 17.06 19.73 14.68
N TYR A 400 17.63 20.69 15.42
CA TYR A 400 17.05 22.04 15.54
C TYR A 400 17.07 22.79 14.21
N GLN A 401 18.17 22.73 13.46
CA GLN A 401 18.28 23.37 12.15
C GLN A 401 17.24 22.80 11.16
N ASN A 402 17.10 21.47 11.10
CA ASN A 402 16.11 20.82 10.25
C ASN A 402 14.67 21.18 10.66
N LEU A 403 14.38 21.25 11.96
CA LEU A 403 13.07 21.71 12.45
C LEU A 403 12.79 23.17 12.05
N GLU A 404 13.76 24.06 12.22
CA GLU A 404 13.62 25.48 11.84
C GLU A 404 13.46 25.66 10.33
N GLU A 405 14.21 24.90 9.52
CA GLU A 405 14.09 24.88 8.07
C GLU A 405 12.67 24.43 7.67
N LYS A 406 12.17 23.31 8.20
CA LYS A 406 10.83 22.81 7.89
C LYS A 406 9.73 23.78 8.35
N LEU A 407 9.90 24.45 9.48
CA LEU A 407 8.97 25.49 9.94
C LEU A 407 8.89 26.71 9.00
N SER A 408 9.90 26.89 8.14
CA SER A 408 9.94 27.96 7.14
C SER A 408 9.29 27.55 5.81
N HIS A 409 8.91 26.29 5.65
CA HIS A 409 8.19 25.76 4.48
C HIS A 409 6.67 25.76 4.70
N SER A 410 5.91 25.30 3.71
CA SER A 410 4.46 25.06 3.85
C SER A 410 4.20 24.06 4.97
N PHE A 411 3.81 24.55 6.14
CA PHE A 411 3.65 23.77 7.37
C PHE A 411 2.72 22.55 7.18
N GLU A 412 1.70 22.66 6.34
CA GLU A 412 0.82 21.55 5.98
C GLU A 412 1.56 20.38 5.32
N LEU A 413 2.48 20.66 4.40
CA LEU A 413 3.18 19.61 3.65
C LEU A 413 4.20 18.86 4.50
N VAL A 414 4.73 19.51 5.53
CA VAL A 414 5.82 19.00 6.37
C VAL A 414 5.40 18.71 7.81
N LEU A 415 4.11 18.79 8.13
CA LEU A 415 3.57 18.65 9.48
C LEU A 415 4.03 17.36 10.17
N TYR A 416 4.09 16.26 9.42
CA TYR A 416 4.56 14.96 9.93
C TYR A 416 6.04 15.00 10.33
N ASP A 417 6.91 15.48 9.43
CA ASP A 417 8.34 15.61 9.70
C ASP A 417 8.59 16.49 10.93
N ILE A 418 7.88 17.62 11.02
CA ILE A 418 7.96 18.53 12.17
C ILE A 418 7.52 17.80 13.45
N SER A 419 6.43 17.05 13.41
CA SER A 419 5.98 16.25 14.56
C SER A 419 7.05 15.25 15.02
N TYR A 420 7.74 14.60 14.09
CA TYR A 420 8.79 13.64 14.40
C TYR A 420 10.04 14.32 14.97
N TYR A 421 10.46 15.47 14.44
CA TYR A 421 11.59 16.22 15.01
C TYR A 421 11.31 16.67 16.44
N VAL A 422 10.09 17.16 16.71
CA VAL A 422 9.65 17.52 18.05
C VAL A 422 9.67 16.30 18.99
N ASP A 423 9.11 15.16 18.56
CA ASP A 423 9.15 13.93 19.35
C ASP A 423 10.58 13.46 19.65
N ILE A 424 11.49 13.53 18.66
CA ILE A 424 12.91 13.17 18.82
C ILE A 424 13.56 14.05 19.91
N LEU A 425 13.39 15.37 19.84
CA LEU A 425 13.96 16.30 20.81
C LEU A 425 13.43 16.01 22.22
N LEU A 426 12.12 15.81 22.36
CA LEU A 426 11.49 15.51 23.64
C LEU A 426 11.93 14.16 24.21
N MET A 427 12.05 13.12 23.38
CA MET A 427 12.56 11.82 23.81
C MET A 427 14.02 11.88 24.28
N LEU A 428 14.79 12.83 23.75
CA LEU A 428 16.17 13.11 24.16
C LEU A 428 16.26 14.15 25.27
N GLY A 429 15.15 14.52 25.91
CA GLY A 429 15.08 15.47 27.02
C GLY A 429 15.53 16.88 26.66
N GLU A 430 15.53 17.22 25.37
CA GLU A 430 15.93 18.54 24.89
C GLU A 430 14.77 19.53 25.01
N ASN A 431 15.10 20.74 25.48
CA ASN A 431 14.13 21.83 25.60
C ASN A 431 14.02 22.58 24.28
N ILE A 432 12.87 22.52 23.64
CA ILE A 432 12.61 23.27 22.40
C ILE A 432 12.71 24.77 22.70
N PRO A 433 13.57 25.53 21.99
CA PRO A 433 13.71 26.97 22.16
C PRO A 433 12.38 27.73 22.01
N ASP A 434 12.20 28.79 22.80
CA ASP A 434 10.92 29.53 22.87
C ASP A 434 10.54 30.18 21.54
N ASN A 435 11.51 30.62 20.74
CA ASN A 435 11.28 31.13 19.39
C ASN A 435 10.70 30.05 18.46
N LEU A 436 11.19 28.80 18.54
CA LEU A 436 10.66 27.68 17.76
C LEU A 436 9.30 27.21 18.29
N LYS A 437 9.10 27.19 19.61
CA LYS A 437 7.78 26.94 20.21
C LYS A 437 6.75 27.95 19.72
N GLN A 438 7.09 29.23 19.66
CA GLN A 438 6.19 30.27 19.16
C GLN A 438 5.88 30.10 17.67
N LYS A 439 6.86 29.73 16.83
CA LYS A 439 6.64 29.41 15.42
C LYS A 439 5.72 28.19 15.24
N LEU A 440 6.01 27.10 15.96
CA LEU A 440 5.17 25.89 15.99
C LEU A 440 3.74 26.24 16.38
N TYR A 441 3.60 27.01 17.45
CA TYR A 441 2.31 27.45 17.96
C TYR A 441 1.51 28.23 16.91
N ASN A 442 2.11 29.27 16.31
CA ASN A 442 1.41 30.10 15.32
C ASN A 442 0.97 29.28 14.11
N ASN A 443 1.85 28.39 13.62
CA ASN A 443 1.56 27.56 12.46
C ASN A 443 0.49 26.49 12.78
N CYS A 444 0.53 25.89 13.97
CA CYS A 444 -0.49 24.94 14.43
C CYS A 444 -1.85 25.64 14.60
N GLU A 445 -1.88 26.86 15.16
CA GLU A 445 -3.10 27.67 15.31
C GLU A 445 -3.70 27.99 13.93
N GLU A 446 -2.89 28.42 12.97
CA GLU A 446 -3.33 28.69 11.60
C GLU A 446 -3.92 27.44 10.94
N ILE A 447 -3.24 26.29 11.05
CA ILE A 447 -3.76 25.00 10.55
C ILE A 447 -5.09 24.69 11.24
N ILE A 448 -5.14 24.70 12.56
CA ILE A 448 -6.37 24.36 13.29
C ILE A 448 -7.51 25.28 12.85
N GLU A 449 -7.31 26.59 12.82
CA GLU A 449 -8.36 27.54 12.40
C GLU A 449 -8.81 27.29 10.95
N LYS A 450 -7.85 27.12 10.03
CA LYS A 450 -8.13 26.86 8.61
C LYS A 450 -8.92 25.57 8.41
N TYR A 451 -8.55 24.51 9.13
CA TYR A 451 -9.12 23.19 8.94
C TYR A 451 -10.39 22.95 9.76
N MET A 452 -10.54 23.62 10.90
CA MET A 452 -11.81 23.67 11.64
C MET A 452 -12.93 24.29 10.80
N LYS A 453 -12.62 25.24 9.91
CA LYS A 453 -13.61 25.83 8.99
C LYS A 453 -13.97 24.94 7.80
N SER A 454 -13.22 23.86 7.58
CA SER A 454 -13.30 23.08 6.34
C SER A 454 -14.19 21.84 6.41
N ASN A 455 -14.52 21.36 7.62
CA ASN A 455 -15.39 20.20 7.88
C ASN A 455 -15.10 18.98 6.96
N THR A 456 -13.82 18.57 6.84
CA THR A 456 -13.47 17.35 6.07
C THR A 456 -12.68 16.36 6.92
N ILE A 457 -12.80 15.06 6.63
CA ILE A 457 -12.04 14.02 7.35
C ILE A 457 -10.52 14.21 7.20
N ALA A 458 -10.06 14.68 6.04
CA ALA A 458 -8.65 15.00 5.83
C ALA A 458 -8.16 16.11 6.78
N SER A 459 -9.03 17.04 7.15
CA SER A 459 -8.78 18.13 8.10
C SER A 459 -8.48 17.61 9.51
N ILE A 460 -9.08 16.47 9.89
CA ILE A 460 -8.89 15.84 11.21
C ILE A 460 -7.43 15.47 11.42
N VAL A 461 -6.75 14.95 10.39
CA VAL A 461 -5.35 14.56 10.50
C VAL A 461 -4.47 15.78 10.77
N TYR A 462 -4.69 16.89 10.05
CA TYR A 462 -3.94 18.13 10.26
C TYR A 462 -4.20 18.76 11.63
N ILE A 463 -5.46 18.77 12.07
CA ILE A 463 -5.86 19.24 13.40
C ILE A 463 -5.20 18.36 14.48
N TYR A 464 -5.27 17.04 14.33
CA TYR A 464 -4.70 16.08 15.26
C TYR A 464 -3.19 16.29 15.45
N TYR A 465 -2.41 16.32 14.36
CA TYR A 465 -0.96 16.52 14.47
C TYR A 465 -0.60 17.92 15.01
N SER A 466 -1.42 18.94 14.72
CA SER A 466 -1.22 20.29 15.26
C SER A 466 -1.50 20.37 16.75
N VAL A 467 -2.61 19.81 17.21
CA VAL A 467 -2.92 19.71 18.65
C VAL A 467 -1.86 18.88 19.36
N ARG A 468 -1.41 17.79 18.74
CA ARG A 468 -0.35 16.95 19.29
C ARG A 468 0.95 17.73 19.48
N LEU A 469 1.35 18.50 18.47
CA LEU A 469 2.51 19.38 18.55
C LEU A 469 2.37 20.42 19.66
N LEU A 470 1.19 21.03 19.81
CA LEU A 470 0.90 22.01 20.86
C LEU A 470 1.00 21.42 22.28
N ASP A 471 0.55 20.18 22.47
CA ASP A 471 0.70 19.41 23.72
C ASP A 471 2.17 19.18 24.05
N ASN A 472 2.91 18.66 23.07
CA ASN A 472 4.32 18.36 23.16
C ASN A 472 5.18 19.58 23.57
N ILE A 473 4.77 20.80 23.20
CA ILE A 473 5.48 22.04 23.58
C ILE A 473 4.95 22.69 24.88
N ASN A 474 4.06 22.03 25.62
CA ASN A 474 3.48 22.49 26.89
C ASN A 474 2.76 23.85 26.83
N VAL A 475 2.28 24.26 25.65
CA VAL A 475 1.53 25.53 25.48
C VAL A 475 0.03 25.33 25.76
N ILE A 476 -0.37 24.10 26.06
CA ILE A 476 -1.76 23.71 26.21
C ILE A 476 -2.50 24.43 27.35
N SER A 477 -1.86 25.00 28.37
CA SER A 477 -2.62 25.67 29.45
C SER A 477 -3.51 26.83 28.96
N ARG A 478 -3.12 27.55 27.90
CA ARG A 478 -3.91 28.64 27.29
C ARG A 478 -5.03 28.12 26.38
N TYR A 479 -4.79 27.01 25.69
CA TYR A 479 -5.74 26.36 24.79
C TYR A 479 -6.65 25.38 25.49
N ASN A 480 -6.31 24.84 26.65
CA ASN A 480 -7.20 23.95 27.38
C ASN A 480 -8.46 24.70 27.78
N THR A 481 -8.34 25.94 28.23
CA THR A 481 -9.53 26.73 28.59
C THR A 481 -10.26 27.24 27.35
N GLN A 482 -9.56 27.58 26.26
CA GLN A 482 -10.20 28.04 25.02
C GLN A 482 -10.80 26.90 24.20
N ILE A 483 -10.15 25.75 24.12
CA ILE A 483 -10.63 24.51 23.51
C ILE A 483 -11.67 23.83 24.42
N ASP A 484 -11.49 23.76 25.74
CA ASP A 484 -12.59 23.33 26.64
C ASP A 484 -13.74 24.34 26.61
N SER A 485 -13.49 25.66 26.50
CA SER A 485 -14.55 26.67 26.36
C SER A 485 -15.17 26.66 24.97
N LEU A 486 -14.45 26.28 23.92
CA LEU A 486 -14.96 26.08 22.57
C LEU A 486 -15.82 24.82 22.56
N ALA A 487 -15.29 23.70 23.04
CA ALA A 487 -16.01 22.45 23.27
C ALA A 487 -17.24 22.64 24.16
N LYS A 488 -17.15 23.42 25.26
CA LYS A 488 -18.28 23.76 26.14
C LYS A 488 -19.25 24.77 25.53
N LYS A 489 -18.78 25.81 24.80
CA LYS A 489 -19.65 26.72 24.04
C LYS A 489 -20.41 25.95 22.96
N ILE A 490 -19.81 24.93 22.37
CA ILE A 490 -20.38 24.10 21.31
C ILE A 490 -21.32 23.03 21.85
N LEU A 491 -20.99 22.43 23.01
CA LEU A 491 -21.90 21.54 23.74
C LEU A 491 -23.14 22.27 24.28
N ASN A 492 -23.01 23.55 24.64
CA ASN A 492 -24.07 24.37 25.24
C ASN A 492 -24.79 25.33 24.27
N GLN A 493 -24.38 25.40 22.99
CA GLN A 493 -25.12 26.11 21.96
C GLN A 493 -26.18 25.20 21.33
N GLU A 494 -27.32 25.79 20.93
CA GLU A 494 -28.26 25.18 19.98
C GLU A 494 -27.62 25.14 18.59
N LEU A 495 -26.57 24.35 18.43
CA LEU A 495 -26.04 24.01 17.12
C LEU A 495 -26.93 22.97 16.48
N ASN A 496 -27.15 23.10 15.17
CA ASN A 496 -27.81 22.07 14.38
C ASN A 496 -26.94 20.78 14.39
N ARG A 497 -27.57 19.65 14.08
CA ARG A 497 -26.98 18.30 14.26
C ARG A 497 -25.63 18.12 13.53
N GLU A 498 -25.42 18.88 12.46
CA GLU A 498 -24.25 18.94 11.57
C GLU A 498 -22.97 19.37 12.32
N ASP A 499 -23.03 20.46 13.11
CA ASP A 499 -21.86 20.98 13.83
C ASP A 499 -21.53 20.19 15.10
N LYS A 500 -22.45 19.35 15.60
CA LYS A 500 -22.21 18.50 16.79
C LYS A 500 -21.41 17.24 16.47
N GLY A 501 -21.55 16.65 15.28
CA GLY A 501 -20.86 15.42 14.90
C GLY A 501 -19.36 15.61 14.68
N ASP A 502 -18.99 16.60 13.87
CA ASP A 502 -17.60 16.89 13.52
C ASP A 502 -16.77 17.38 14.72
N LEU A 503 -17.43 18.07 15.66
CA LEU A 503 -16.79 18.55 16.87
C LEU A 503 -16.70 17.50 17.97
N LEU A 504 -17.61 16.53 18.01
CA LEU A 504 -17.49 15.37 18.90
C LEU A 504 -16.28 14.51 18.48
N ILE A 505 -16.04 14.35 17.18
CA ILE A 505 -14.88 13.63 16.64
C ILE A 505 -13.57 14.39 16.92
N CYS A 506 -13.55 15.72 16.77
CA CYS A 506 -12.40 16.55 17.18
C CYS A 506 -12.17 16.50 18.70
N TYR A 507 -13.23 16.59 19.50
CA TYR A 507 -13.17 16.43 20.96
C TYR A 507 -12.66 15.05 21.35
N TYR A 508 -13.05 13.98 20.65
CA TYR A 508 -12.55 12.64 20.90
C TYR A 508 -11.10 12.44 20.45
N ALA A 509 -10.67 13.00 19.31
CA ALA A 509 -9.26 13.03 18.92
C ALA A 509 -8.38 13.72 19.97
N MET A 510 -8.91 14.77 20.62
CA MET A 510 -8.24 15.48 21.71
C MET A 510 -8.31 14.76 23.06
N MET A 511 -9.44 14.13 23.39
CA MET A 511 -9.61 13.30 24.59
C MET A 511 -8.78 12.02 24.52
N ILE A 512 -8.56 11.47 23.32
CA ILE A 512 -7.62 10.37 23.05
C ILE A 512 -6.23 10.76 23.52
N GLN A 513 -5.78 11.99 23.27
CA GLN A 513 -4.48 12.47 23.73
C GLN A 513 -4.43 12.70 25.26
N ARG A 514 -5.51 13.24 25.84
CA ARG A 514 -5.63 13.50 27.29
C ARG A 514 -5.72 12.22 28.13
N TYR A 515 -6.24 11.12 27.59
CA TYR A 515 -6.52 9.88 28.34
C TYR A 515 -5.82 8.60 27.81
N ASN A 516 -5.10 8.64 26.67
CA ASN A 516 -4.36 7.46 26.15
C ASN A 516 -3.20 7.83 25.17
N HIS A 517 -1.96 7.60 25.57
CA HIS A 517 -0.72 7.88 24.79
C HIS A 517 -0.45 6.97 23.55
N VAL A 518 -1.45 6.55 22.75
CA VAL A 518 -1.26 5.45 21.75
C VAL A 518 -1.57 5.84 20.31
N LEU A 519 -0.95 6.90 19.80
CA LEU A 519 -0.96 7.20 18.36
C LEU A 519 0.49 7.44 17.90
N ASP A 520 1.17 6.34 17.56
CA ASP A 520 2.59 6.33 17.23
C ASP A 520 2.92 6.42 15.71
N GLU A 521 1.94 6.27 14.81
CA GLU A 521 2.15 6.32 13.34
C GLU A 521 0.93 6.87 12.56
N PRO A 522 1.12 7.41 11.33
CA PRO A 522 0.02 7.85 10.46
C PRO A 522 -0.81 6.68 9.91
N ILE A 523 -2.09 6.94 9.67
CA ILE A 523 -3.05 6.04 9.01
C ILE A 523 -2.79 6.06 7.50
N LEU A 524 -2.59 4.89 6.88
CA LEU A 524 -2.48 4.69 5.43
C LEU A 524 -3.63 3.76 5.00
N CYS A 525 -4.46 4.19 4.06
CA CYS A 525 -5.49 3.36 3.39
C CYS A 525 -5.02 3.10 1.94
N SER A 526 -5.21 1.89 1.40
CA SER A 526 -4.90 1.59 -0.02
C SER A 526 -5.81 0.50 -0.58
N ASN A 527 -6.63 0.82 -1.60
CA ASN A 527 -7.63 -0.11 -2.13
C ASN A 527 -7.63 -0.32 -3.66
N GLU A 528 -6.56 0.00 -4.40
CA GLU A 528 -6.66 0.02 -5.89
C GLU A 528 -5.70 -0.88 -6.69
N TYR A 529 -4.88 -1.73 -6.07
CA TYR A 529 -3.87 -2.50 -6.84
C TYR A 529 -4.29 -3.92 -7.29
N LEU A 530 -5.56 -4.34 -7.16
CA LEU A 530 -5.96 -5.73 -7.47
C LEU A 530 -7.11 -5.93 -8.47
N ASN A 531 -7.70 -4.86 -9.01
CA ASN A 531 -8.85 -5.01 -9.92
C ASN A 531 -8.52 -4.97 -11.42
N GLN A 532 -7.24 -5.08 -11.84
CA GLN A 532 -6.86 -4.93 -13.25
C GLN A 532 -6.55 -6.22 -14.05
N PHE A 533 -6.91 -7.42 -13.57
CA PHE A 533 -6.79 -8.64 -14.40
C PHE A 533 -7.99 -9.58 -14.32
N LYS A 534 -9.17 -9.06 -14.65
CA LYS A 534 -10.32 -9.89 -15.06
C LYS A 534 -11.02 -9.25 -16.26
N SER A 535 -10.56 -9.57 -17.46
CA SER A 535 -11.43 -9.51 -18.63
C SER A 535 -11.38 -10.87 -19.34
N ASP A 536 -12.38 -11.69 -19.06
CA ASP A 536 -12.79 -12.72 -20.00
C ASP A 536 -13.44 -12.01 -21.19
N LEU A 537 -12.92 -12.22 -22.40
CA LEU A 537 -13.70 -12.63 -23.58
C LEU A 537 -12.82 -12.66 -24.84
N GLY A 538 -12.50 -13.87 -25.27
CA GLY A 538 -12.24 -14.20 -26.67
C GLY A 538 -13.06 -15.44 -27.01
N GLY A 539 -14.33 -15.25 -27.37
CA GLY A 539 -15.27 -16.33 -27.66
C GLY A 539 -14.99 -17.01 -29.00
N ILE A 540 -15.04 -18.34 -29.02
CA ILE A 540 -15.39 -19.11 -30.21
C ILE A 540 -16.54 -20.06 -29.83
N ILE A 541 -17.60 -19.98 -30.63
CA ILE A 541 -18.83 -20.77 -30.59
C ILE A 541 -18.50 -22.27 -30.64
N GLN A 542 -18.99 -23.10 -29.70
CA GLN A 542 -19.18 -24.55 -29.94
C GLN A 542 -20.11 -25.26 -28.91
N ASN A 543 -21.04 -26.02 -29.49
CA ASN A 543 -22.02 -27.04 -29.06
C ASN A 543 -22.16 -27.57 -27.61
N ILE A 544 -23.40 -28.00 -27.33
CA ILE A 544 -24.09 -28.24 -26.04
C ILE A 544 -23.78 -29.58 -25.31
N ASP A 545 -22.92 -30.46 -25.80
CA ASP A 545 -22.92 -31.87 -25.34
C ASP A 545 -21.73 -32.36 -24.48
N ASN A 546 -20.96 -31.52 -23.77
CA ASN A 546 -19.96 -31.98 -22.78
C ASN A 546 -19.80 -31.04 -21.57
N PRO A 547 -19.58 -31.55 -20.34
CA PRO A 547 -19.37 -30.70 -19.14
C PRO A 547 -18.04 -29.93 -19.23
N PRO A 548 -17.93 -28.74 -18.58
CA PRO A 548 -16.85 -27.82 -18.85
C PRO A 548 -15.52 -28.32 -18.29
N SER A 549 -14.56 -28.59 -19.18
CA SER A 549 -13.15 -28.66 -18.80
C SER A 549 -12.59 -27.23 -18.82
N LEU A 550 -11.94 -26.81 -17.71
CA LEU A 550 -11.23 -25.52 -17.57
C LEU A 550 -10.51 -25.09 -18.86
N SER A 551 -10.63 -23.80 -19.23
CA SER A 551 -10.06 -23.24 -20.45
C SER A 551 -8.52 -23.30 -20.44
N MET A 552 -7.90 -23.31 -21.63
CA MET A 552 -6.43 -23.30 -21.76
C MET A 552 -5.79 -22.08 -21.09
N THR A 553 -6.49 -20.95 -21.10
CA THR A 553 -6.09 -19.69 -20.47
C THR A 553 -6.18 -19.76 -18.94
N GLU A 554 -7.23 -20.36 -18.37
CA GLU A 554 -7.31 -20.59 -16.92
C GLU A 554 -6.26 -21.60 -16.44
N LYS A 555 -6.01 -22.66 -17.23
CA LYS A 555 -4.94 -23.61 -16.95
C LYS A 555 -3.56 -22.96 -17.06
N TYR A 556 -3.38 -22.01 -17.99
CA TYR A 556 -2.14 -21.27 -18.17
C TYR A 556 -1.95 -20.26 -17.04
N ILE A 557 -2.94 -19.43 -16.70
CA ILE A 557 -2.90 -18.47 -15.58
C ILE A 557 -2.71 -19.17 -14.24
N GLN A 558 -3.36 -20.32 -14.00
CA GLN A 558 -3.11 -21.12 -12.80
C GLN A 558 -1.70 -21.71 -12.77
N MET A 559 -1.09 -21.98 -13.93
CA MET A 559 0.27 -22.51 -14.03
C MET A 559 1.31 -21.39 -13.87
N THR A 560 1.13 -20.22 -14.49
CA THR A 560 2.00 -19.04 -14.36
C THR A 560 1.91 -18.44 -12.94
N SER A 561 0.70 -18.27 -12.39
CA SER A 561 0.51 -17.87 -10.99
C SER A 561 1.06 -18.88 -9.98
N PHE A 562 1.15 -20.16 -10.36
CA PHE A 562 1.72 -21.22 -9.52
C PHE A 562 3.25 -21.25 -9.60
N ILE A 563 3.83 -20.92 -10.76
CA ILE A 563 5.28 -20.79 -10.99
C ILE A 563 5.82 -19.50 -10.34
N ASP A 564 5.13 -18.37 -10.50
CA ASP A 564 5.62 -17.05 -10.07
C ASP A 564 5.55 -16.81 -8.56
N ASN A 565 4.63 -17.48 -7.84
CA ASN A 565 4.36 -17.21 -6.43
C ASN A 565 4.95 -18.22 -5.42
N TYR A 566 5.73 -19.22 -5.86
CA TYR A 566 6.24 -20.25 -4.95
C TYR A 566 7.75 -20.48 -5.08
N ARG A 567 8.51 -20.00 -4.09
CA ARG A 567 9.92 -20.40 -3.89
C ARG A 567 10.01 -21.93 -3.75
N MET A 568 10.76 -22.57 -4.64
CA MET A 568 11.16 -23.97 -4.51
C MET A 568 12.27 -24.08 -3.45
N LYS A 569 12.25 -25.12 -2.62
CA LYS A 569 13.32 -25.41 -1.66
C LYS A 569 14.30 -26.35 -2.35
N SER A 570 15.51 -25.86 -2.64
CA SER A 570 16.59 -26.69 -3.14
C SER A 570 16.83 -27.89 -2.22
N SER A 571 16.63 -29.10 -2.74
CA SER A 571 17.24 -30.31 -2.19
C SER A 571 18.76 -30.14 -2.22
N THR A 572 19.47 -30.41 -1.12
CA THR A 572 20.95 -30.41 -1.09
C THR A 572 21.57 -31.62 -1.78
N SER A 573 20.75 -32.53 -2.32
CA SER A 573 21.20 -33.72 -3.05
C SER A 573 20.58 -33.72 -4.45
N SER A 574 21.41 -33.50 -5.46
CA SER A 574 21.09 -33.79 -6.85
C SER A 574 20.87 -35.30 -7.00
N ILE A 575 19.74 -35.70 -7.59
CA ILE A 575 19.49 -37.10 -7.92
C ILE A 575 20.06 -37.35 -9.32
N GLU A 576 21.16 -38.10 -9.39
CA GLU A 576 21.80 -38.49 -10.66
C GLU A 576 21.13 -39.76 -11.21
N GLY A 577 20.64 -39.69 -12.45
CA GLY A 577 20.14 -40.86 -13.17
C GLY A 577 21.29 -41.72 -13.72
N TYR A 578 21.15 -43.05 -13.65
CA TYR A 578 22.12 -43.99 -14.23
C TYR A 578 21.63 -44.46 -15.61
N GLY A 579 22.46 -44.27 -16.64
CA GLY A 579 22.25 -44.82 -17.98
C GLY A 579 23.58 -45.28 -18.59
N ASP A 580 23.55 -46.36 -19.37
CA ASP A 580 24.71 -46.87 -20.08
C ASP A 580 25.10 -45.89 -21.20
N ASN A 581 26.03 -44.97 -20.88
CA ASN A 581 26.81 -44.13 -21.80
C ASN A 581 26.16 -42.91 -22.51
N THR A 582 25.04 -42.33 -22.08
CA THR A 582 24.64 -41.00 -22.59
C THR A 582 23.97 -40.08 -21.55
N MET A 583 24.41 -38.81 -21.56
CA MET A 583 23.92 -37.60 -20.84
C MET A 583 23.26 -37.80 -19.46
N ASN A 584 23.98 -37.42 -18.41
CA ASN A 584 23.48 -37.37 -17.03
C ASN A 584 22.29 -36.40 -16.91
N VAL A 585 21.09 -36.96 -16.75
CA VAL A 585 19.91 -36.20 -16.37
C VAL A 585 19.94 -36.02 -14.86
N SER A 586 20.05 -34.77 -14.40
CA SER A 586 19.92 -34.43 -12.99
C SER A 586 18.67 -33.60 -12.77
N ILE A 587 17.88 -34.01 -11.78
CA ILE A 587 16.76 -33.22 -11.28
C ILE A 587 17.33 -32.26 -10.25
N SER A 588 17.22 -30.97 -10.52
CA SER A 588 17.66 -29.91 -9.62
C SER A 588 16.69 -29.70 -8.46
N ASP A 589 15.39 -29.88 -8.72
CA ASP A 589 14.34 -29.66 -7.74
C ASP A 589 13.01 -30.34 -8.15
N TYR A 590 12.12 -30.61 -7.20
CA TYR A 590 10.76 -31.10 -7.48
C TYR A 590 9.72 -30.62 -6.46
N LYS A 591 8.44 -30.59 -6.85
CA LYS A 591 7.33 -30.24 -5.96
C LYS A 591 6.04 -30.99 -6.28
N LEU A 592 5.30 -31.37 -5.25
CA LEU A 592 4.03 -32.09 -5.33
C LEU A 592 2.86 -31.22 -4.85
N ARG A 593 1.71 -31.30 -5.54
CA ARG A 593 0.43 -30.73 -5.09
C ARG A 593 -0.66 -31.79 -5.16
N TYR A 594 -1.44 -31.89 -4.10
CA TYR A 594 -2.55 -32.83 -3.99
C TYR A 594 -3.87 -32.18 -4.44
N PHE A 595 -4.64 -32.88 -5.27
CA PHE A 595 -6.02 -32.54 -5.61
C PHE A 595 -6.96 -33.68 -5.25
N ASP A 596 -8.27 -33.43 -5.35
CA ASP A 596 -9.27 -34.42 -4.99
C ASP A 596 -9.21 -35.67 -5.88
N ASP A 597 -8.87 -35.51 -7.16
CA ASP A 597 -8.90 -36.59 -8.15
C ASP A 597 -7.51 -37.03 -8.67
N TYR A 598 -6.47 -36.22 -8.48
CA TYR A 598 -5.11 -36.48 -8.94
C TYR A 598 -4.09 -35.64 -8.18
N ASN A 599 -2.80 -35.91 -8.36
CA ASN A 599 -1.72 -35.08 -7.86
C ASN A 599 -0.92 -34.51 -9.03
N ILE A 600 -0.26 -33.37 -8.81
CA ILE A 600 0.64 -32.77 -9.80
C ILE A 600 2.06 -32.80 -9.24
N ILE A 601 3.01 -33.29 -10.03
CA ILE A 601 4.45 -33.15 -9.78
C ILE A 601 5.03 -32.15 -10.78
N LEU A 602 5.84 -31.23 -10.30
CA LEU A 602 6.73 -30.42 -11.12
C LEU A 602 8.16 -30.84 -10.89
N LEU A 603 8.91 -31.05 -11.96
CA LEU A 603 10.34 -31.32 -11.95
C LEU A 603 11.07 -30.17 -12.63
N LYS A 604 12.15 -29.69 -12.01
CA LYS A 604 13.09 -28.75 -12.63
C LYS A 604 14.37 -29.49 -13.02
N LEU A 605 14.65 -29.54 -14.32
CA LEU A 605 15.79 -30.25 -14.88
C LEU A 605 17.01 -29.33 -14.99
N TYR A 606 18.22 -29.89 -14.90
CA TYR A 606 19.46 -29.08 -14.83
C TYR A 606 19.98 -28.61 -16.20
N ASN A 607 19.45 -29.12 -17.33
CA ASN A 607 20.03 -28.87 -18.65
C ASN A 607 18.98 -28.34 -19.66
N ALA A 608 19.30 -27.30 -20.42
CA ALA A 608 18.39 -26.68 -21.38
C ALA A 608 18.18 -27.49 -22.69
N GLU A 609 18.92 -28.59 -22.89
CA GLU A 609 18.84 -29.39 -24.14
C GLU A 609 17.66 -30.40 -24.21
N HIS A 610 16.74 -30.38 -23.25
CA HIS A 610 15.58 -31.30 -23.19
C HIS A 610 14.52 -31.06 -24.27
N SER A 611 14.57 -29.92 -24.98
CA SER A 611 13.70 -29.61 -26.12
C SER A 611 13.81 -30.62 -27.28
N LYS A 612 14.81 -31.50 -27.27
CA LYS A 612 15.00 -32.59 -28.24
C LYS A 612 14.34 -33.92 -27.83
N TRP A 613 13.69 -33.99 -26.67
CA TRP A 613 13.15 -35.24 -26.13
C TRP A 613 11.66 -35.41 -26.44
N ASN A 614 11.33 -36.46 -27.18
CA ASN A 614 10.00 -36.62 -27.78
C ASN A 614 9.01 -37.39 -26.90
N LYS A 615 9.44 -38.01 -25.79
CA LYS A 615 8.60 -38.86 -24.95
C LYS A 615 9.04 -38.82 -23.50
N TYR A 616 8.08 -38.58 -22.60
CA TYR A 616 8.26 -38.77 -21.16
C TYR A 616 7.17 -39.71 -20.67
N TYR A 617 7.49 -40.58 -19.73
CA TYR A 617 6.50 -41.43 -19.08
C TYR A 617 6.90 -41.71 -17.64
N ILE A 618 5.87 -41.92 -16.82
CA ILE A 618 6.01 -42.34 -15.43
C ILE A 618 5.71 -43.83 -15.40
N THR A 619 6.55 -44.61 -14.74
CA THR A 619 6.25 -46.02 -14.49
C THR A 619 6.60 -46.37 -13.05
N ASP A 620 5.82 -47.29 -12.49
CA ASP A 620 6.13 -47.99 -11.24
C ASP A 620 6.86 -49.34 -11.51
N ARG A 621 7.42 -49.49 -12.72
CA ARG A 621 7.98 -50.72 -13.34
C ARG A 621 6.96 -51.80 -13.74
N LYS A 622 5.70 -51.69 -13.33
CA LYS A 622 4.65 -52.68 -13.66
C LYS A 622 3.63 -52.14 -14.65
N THR A 623 3.39 -50.83 -14.60
CA THR A 623 2.44 -50.14 -15.46
C THR A 623 3.08 -48.89 -16.05
N ASN A 624 2.90 -48.69 -17.36
CA ASN A 624 3.24 -47.42 -17.98
C ASN A 624 2.08 -46.47 -17.75
N ILE A 625 2.29 -45.48 -16.88
CA ILE A 625 1.32 -44.43 -16.63
C ILE A 625 1.65 -43.31 -17.63
N PRO A 626 0.82 -43.09 -18.66
CA PRO A 626 1.04 -41.98 -19.58
C PRO A 626 0.85 -40.68 -18.82
N GLY A 627 1.97 -40.03 -18.47
CA GLY A 627 1.95 -38.68 -17.95
C GLY A 627 1.49 -37.74 -19.06
N LYS A 628 0.47 -36.91 -18.79
CA LYS A 628 0.18 -35.78 -19.68
C LYS A 628 1.25 -34.73 -19.40
N ILE A 629 2.23 -34.63 -20.30
CA ILE A 629 3.28 -33.62 -20.20
C ILE A 629 2.82 -32.35 -20.89
N LYS A 630 3.05 -31.23 -20.24
CA LYS A 630 2.99 -29.92 -20.87
C LYS A 630 4.33 -29.24 -20.63
N ILE A 631 5.12 -29.13 -21.69
CA ILE A 631 6.39 -28.38 -21.69
C ILE A 631 6.02 -26.92 -21.99
N SER A 632 6.64 -25.98 -21.29
CA SER A 632 6.50 -24.58 -21.66
C SER A 632 7.12 -24.35 -23.05
N ASN A 633 6.51 -23.48 -23.86
CA ASN A 633 7.10 -23.07 -25.15
C ASN A 633 7.89 -21.76 -25.02
N GLU A 634 8.07 -21.27 -23.79
CA GLU A 634 8.80 -20.04 -23.50
C GLU A 634 10.20 -20.38 -23.00
N GLU A 635 11.21 -19.81 -23.66
CA GLU A 635 12.65 -20.06 -23.49
C GLU A 635 13.12 -19.98 -22.03
N ILE A 636 12.43 -19.20 -21.19
CA ILE A 636 12.74 -19.04 -19.77
C ILE A 636 12.25 -20.20 -18.86
N TYR A 637 11.46 -21.13 -19.40
CA TYR A 637 10.84 -22.24 -18.67
C TYR A 637 11.07 -23.61 -19.33
N ASP A 638 12.00 -23.70 -20.29
CA ASP A 638 12.33 -24.92 -21.02
C ASP A 638 12.91 -26.05 -20.14
N ASP A 639 13.21 -25.75 -18.86
CA ASP A 639 13.74 -26.67 -17.87
C ASP A 639 12.68 -27.24 -16.90
N ILE A 640 11.39 -26.86 -17.03
CA ILE A 640 10.31 -27.31 -16.14
C ILE A 640 9.38 -28.32 -16.82
N VAL A 641 9.22 -29.49 -16.21
CA VAL A 641 8.32 -30.55 -16.68
C VAL A 641 7.23 -30.82 -15.64
N VAL A 642 5.97 -30.79 -16.08
CA VAL A 642 4.79 -31.03 -15.23
C VAL A 642 4.19 -32.41 -15.53
N PHE A 643 3.94 -33.17 -14.48
CA PHE A 643 3.29 -34.48 -14.54
C PHE A 643 2.02 -34.50 -13.71
N GLN A 644 0.95 -35.09 -14.27
CA GLN A 644 -0.27 -35.42 -13.55
C GLN A 644 -0.24 -36.91 -13.15
N ILE A 645 -0.50 -37.20 -11.87
CA ILE A 645 -0.45 -38.54 -11.30
C ILE A 645 -1.80 -38.92 -10.70
N PRO A 646 -2.38 -40.07 -11.04
CA PRO A 646 -3.59 -40.56 -10.39
C PRO A 646 -3.43 -40.69 -8.87
N LYS A 647 -4.48 -40.35 -8.12
CA LYS A 647 -4.50 -40.43 -6.66
C LYS A 647 -4.25 -41.87 -6.18
N GLY A 648 -3.46 -42.03 -5.12
CA GLY A 648 -3.11 -43.34 -4.56
C GLY A 648 -1.82 -43.98 -5.11
N LEU A 649 -1.21 -43.41 -6.14
CA LEU A 649 0.11 -43.83 -6.66
C LEU A 649 1.29 -43.07 -6.03
N GLU A 650 1.01 -42.18 -5.07
CA GLU A 650 1.98 -41.32 -4.36
C GLU A 650 3.02 -42.11 -3.55
N LYS A 651 2.71 -43.35 -3.18
CA LYS A 651 3.59 -44.25 -2.40
C LYS A 651 4.38 -45.22 -3.27
N SER A 652 4.20 -45.16 -4.59
CA SER A 652 4.94 -45.98 -5.55
C SER A 652 6.25 -45.29 -5.89
N ARG A 653 7.32 -46.07 -6.09
CA ARG A 653 8.56 -45.53 -6.68
C ARG A 653 8.27 -45.13 -8.11
N LEU A 654 8.44 -43.84 -8.40
CA LEU A 654 8.16 -43.29 -9.72
C LEU A 654 9.47 -43.15 -10.48
N PHE A 655 9.53 -43.83 -11.63
CA PHE A 655 10.65 -43.72 -12.57
C PHE A 655 10.24 -42.76 -13.69
N PHE A 656 11.06 -41.75 -13.90
CA PHE A 656 10.87 -40.77 -14.97
C PHE A 656 11.83 -41.10 -16.11
N TYR A 657 11.25 -41.46 -17.25
CA TYR A 657 12.00 -41.74 -18.46
C TYR A 657 11.97 -40.52 -19.37
N PHE A 658 13.14 -40.18 -19.88
CA PHE A 658 13.38 -38.94 -20.60
C PHE A 658 13.80 -39.18 -22.06
N SER A 659 14.12 -40.43 -22.40
CA SER A 659 14.33 -40.93 -23.76
C SER A 659 14.28 -42.47 -23.74
N GLU A 660 14.46 -43.12 -24.90
CA GLU A 660 14.58 -44.59 -24.97
C GLU A 660 15.84 -45.14 -24.27
N ASN A 661 16.79 -44.28 -23.87
CA ASN A 661 18.13 -44.68 -23.43
C ASN A 661 18.47 -44.32 -21.96
N GLY A 662 17.55 -43.78 -21.15
CA GLY A 662 17.85 -43.44 -19.76
C GLY A 662 16.64 -43.08 -18.89
N TYR A 663 16.76 -43.33 -17.58
CA TYR A 663 15.76 -43.00 -16.57
C TYR A 663 16.40 -42.35 -15.34
N THR A 664 15.59 -41.60 -14.58
CA THR A 664 15.94 -41.22 -13.21
C THR A 664 14.88 -41.73 -12.24
N GLU A 665 15.32 -42.22 -11.09
CA GLU A 665 14.43 -42.66 -9.99
C GLU A 665 14.28 -41.48 -9.04
N VAL A 666 13.06 -40.96 -8.90
CA VAL A 666 12.77 -40.01 -7.82
C VAL A 666 12.15 -40.82 -6.69
N PRO A 667 12.87 -41.01 -5.56
CA PRO A 667 12.29 -41.68 -4.41
C PRO A 667 11.15 -40.82 -3.87
N PHE A 668 9.94 -41.38 -3.86
CA PHE A 668 8.73 -40.84 -3.23
C PHE A 668 8.52 -41.45 -1.85
#